data_AF-A0A812UP35-F1
#
_entry.id   AF-A0A812UP35-F1
#
_cell.length_a   1.000
_cell.length_b   1.000
_cell.length_c   1.000
_cell.angle_alpha   90.00
_cell.angle_beta   90.00
_cell.angle_gamma   90.00
#
_symmetry.space_group_name_H-M   'P 1'
#
loop_
_entity.id
_entity.type
_entity.pdbx_description
1 polymer ?
#
loop_
_entity_poly.entity_id
_entity_poly.type
_entity_poly.pdbx_seq_one_letter_code
_entity_poly.pdbx_strand_id
1 'polypeptide(L)'
;MSHEWRMHADSSPLFAEYLLLAGEVGWGELVSTEDMAIGQGDILIVENMQNDFVEVDPVNPRGGAFAVAEASAICPQIARLIEHFAVRGGEVILTRDYHPKQHCSFIPQKGPFPPHCVQGTVGSHFYEPIAACVQKLYSGDAPYSDQVKIAFKGFHEEVDSLGSFEYPDEQSTWERISHAEEPNERKLHGYPLAAWTGAVLLDSSNQASDVNAPPDIMSVFRRETLQSWLRHRGTNRIFVCGLAMDYCVLDTVANAVSAGFRHVHMIMDASRAVHLPSMGKFGTGFFSDPGDIQKQLKAAGVTVVPTAALLPGFVPYNPVGEKEMLKYGFPKTLGPFALVRTKKLALFVDREKKTYKAKAPLEEIRQLEANGMSATGTIAAPSPLTLPDQVKKVLGIPMEAVQFCWAYPVGGGKWSEQALAYFSITTPSSAFFVYGGYIYFDKHGRVVAMCAISLGNGLLFEEGKPWDPRFSAALEGRWVRVTVPYILDKGGRHFAWVNGGEVLQPPCKEVLGGEVWQAPPNGCFVYLFSESPSLSDERDVYFPVAGAGQGHKCFGRVGISEEETVKQLRRMIGGEKVCEVSVGKVMKALQEWDANLDGKISEDEMTTVLKTLNPKISSESMRRLFSQADLNKDGSIDVEELVKWLWPRDSE
;
A
#
# COMPACT_ATOMS: atom_id res chain seq x y z
N MET A 1 25.11 11.81 -14.42
CA MET A 1 24.84 10.69 -13.50
C MET A 1 23.70 11.06 -12.55
N SER A 2 22.45 11.01 -13.05
CA SER A 2 21.20 11.31 -12.32
C SER A 2 20.18 10.16 -12.44
N HIS A 3 20.65 8.97 -12.86
CA HIS A 3 19.79 7.88 -13.31
C HIS A 3 19.31 6.98 -12.16
N GLU A 4 20.11 6.73 -11.12
CA GLU A 4 19.70 5.83 -10.02
C GLU A 4 18.59 6.41 -9.14
N TRP A 5 18.56 7.72 -8.87
CA TRP A 5 17.39 8.33 -8.21
C TRP A 5 16.15 8.22 -9.08
N ARG A 6 16.26 8.44 -10.40
CA ARG A 6 15.12 8.33 -11.32
C ARG A 6 14.58 6.90 -11.28
N MET A 7 15.46 5.91 -11.26
CA MET A 7 15.06 4.51 -11.05
C MET A 7 14.36 4.30 -9.70
N HIS A 8 14.77 5.00 -8.64
CA HIS A 8 14.12 4.93 -7.33
C HIS A 8 12.74 5.58 -7.29
N ALA A 9 12.58 6.78 -7.85
CA ALA A 9 11.29 7.46 -7.92
C ALA A 9 10.33 6.75 -8.88
N ASP A 10 10.84 6.20 -10.00
CA ASP A 10 10.05 5.42 -10.96
C ASP A 10 9.56 4.08 -10.39
N SER A 11 10.25 3.53 -9.38
CA SER A 11 9.89 2.27 -8.70
C SER A 11 9.25 2.45 -7.32
N SER A 12 9.18 3.69 -6.81
CA SER A 12 8.66 4.06 -5.49
C SER A 12 7.70 5.25 -5.64
N PRO A 13 6.53 5.06 -6.27
CA PRO A 13 5.58 6.13 -6.56
C PRO A 13 5.07 6.89 -5.32
N LEU A 14 4.91 6.22 -4.17
CA LEU A 14 4.52 6.88 -2.93
C LEU A 14 5.65 7.77 -2.42
N PHE A 15 6.89 7.29 -2.45
CA PHE A 15 8.03 8.15 -2.10
C PHE A 15 8.16 9.36 -3.02
N ALA A 16 7.95 9.21 -4.33
CA ALA A 16 7.92 10.32 -5.27
C ALA A 16 6.82 11.36 -4.92
N GLU A 17 5.64 10.88 -4.54
CA GLU A 17 4.57 11.74 -4.05
C GLU A 17 4.95 12.45 -2.74
N TYR A 18 5.57 11.73 -1.80
CA TYR A 18 6.04 12.32 -0.55
C TYR A 18 7.03 13.46 -0.81
N LEU A 19 7.97 13.29 -1.75
CA LEU A 19 8.92 14.34 -2.15
C LEU A 19 8.22 15.58 -2.72
N LEU A 20 7.11 15.42 -3.45
CA LEU A 20 6.30 16.55 -3.93
C LEU A 20 5.71 17.34 -2.77
N LEU A 21 5.05 16.64 -1.84
CA LEU A 21 4.44 17.27 -0.65
C LEU A 21 5.51 17.95 0.21
N ALA A 22 6.65 17.29 0.43
CA ALA A 22 7.81 17.84 1.11
C ALA A 22 8.33 19.13 0.43
N GLY A 23 8.32 19.16 -0.91
CA GLY A 23 8.71 20.33 -1.70
C GLY A 23 7.71 21.48 -1.68
N GLU A 24 6.42 21.19 -1.46
CA GLU A 24 5.39 22.21 -1.25
C GLU A 24 5.55 22.92 0.10
N VAL A 25 5.94 22.17 1.13
CA VAL A 25 6.10 22.68 2.51
C VAL A 25 7.55 23.07 2.84
N GLY A 26 8.43 23.14 1.85
CA GLY A 26 9.75 23.78 1.98
C GLY A 26 10.83 22.92 2.65
N TRP A 27 10.78 21.58 2.51
CA TRP A 27 11.88 20.71 2.95
C TRP A 27 13.19 20.98 2.22
N GLY A 28 13.14 21.61 1.03
CA GLY A 28 14.34 21.94 0.25
C GLY A 28 15.42 22.70 1.05
N GLU A 29 15.02 23.51 2.04
CA GLU A 29 15.94 24.23 2.94
C GLU A 29 16.63 23.33 3.98
N LEU A 30 16.04 22.18 4.31
CA LEU A 30 16.57 21.23 5.30
C LEU A 30 17.50 20.20 4.68
N VAL A 31 17.43 20.02 3.35
CA VAL A 31 18.20 19.01 2.65
C VAL A 31 19.61 19.53 2.38
N SER A 32 20.59 18.95 3.07
CA SER A 32 21.99 19.12 2.73
C SER A 32 22.39 18.17 1.60
N THR A 33 23.11 18.72 0.62
CA THR A 33 23.74 17.97 -0.48
C THR A 33 25.25 18.11 -0.44
N GLU A 34 25.81 18.40 0.74
CA GLU A 34 27.25 18.35 0.92
C GLU A 34 27.72 16.90 0.84
N ASP A 35 28.88 16.66 0.22
CA ASP A 35 29.51 15.34 0.24
C ASP A 35 30.04 15.08 1.66
N MET A 36 29.48 14.05 2.31
CA MET A 36 29.73 13.71 3.69
C MET A 36 30.47 12.38 3.76
N ALA A 37 31.78 12.42 3.55
CA ALA A 37 32.63 11.25 3.69
C ALA A 37 32.47 10.60 5.08
N ILE A 38 32.25 9.28 5.11
CA ILE A 38 32.08 8.49 6.33
C ILE A 38 33.43 8.02 6.87
N GLY A 39 33.58 8.06 8.20
CA GLY A 39 34.76 7.62 8.92
C GLY A 39 34.50 7.26 10.39
N GLN A 40 35.57 7.22 11.18
CA GLN A 40 35.51 6.86 12.59
C GLN A 40 34.70 7.88 13.42
N GLY A 41 33.82 7.38 14.28
CA GLY A 41 32.94 8.20 15.11
C GLY A 41 31.63 8.63 14.43
N ASP A 42 31.41 8.24 13.17
CA ASP A 42 30.12 8.33 12.51
C ASP A 42 29.28 7.08 12.80
N ILE A 43 28.01 7.30 13.11
CA ILE A 43 27.07 6.26 13.50
C ILE A 43 25.91 6.22 12.52
N LEU A 44 25.61 5.04 11.98
CA LEU A 44 24.38 4.76 11.26
C LEU A 44 23.41 4.02 12.19
N ILE A 45 22.21 4.56 12.38
CA ILE A 45 21.11 3.89 13.07
C ILE A 45 20.09 3.47 12.00
N VAL A 46 19.84 2.16 11.89
CA VAL A 46 18.85 1.57 10.98
C VAL A 46 17.64 1.14 11.80
N GLU A 47 16.55 1.88 11.64
CA GLU A 47 15.31 1.67 12.38
C GLU A 47 14.46 0.53 11.81
N ASN A 48 14.21 -0.49 12.64
CA ASN A 48 13.11 -1.47 12.51
C ASN A 48 12.89 -2.06 11.12
N MET A 49 13.97 -2.43 10.42
CA MET A 49 13.87 -3.20 9.17
C MET A 49 13.51 -4.66 9.45
N GLN A 50 12.34 -4.88 10.05
CA GLN A 50 11.82 -6.17 10.51
C GLN A 50 10.68 -6.67 9.63
N ASN A 51 10.47 -7.97 9.61
CA ASN A 51 9.48 -8.64 8.78
C ASN A 51 8.06 -8.07 8.93
N ASP A 52 7.64 -7.70 10.14
CA ASP A 52 6.30 -7.14 10.34
C ASP A 52 6.11 -5.75 9.75
N PHE A 53 7.18 -4.97 9.60
CA PHE A 53 7.16 -3.63 9.00
C PHE A 53 7.40 -3.65 7.48
N VAL A 54 7.79 -4.80 6.92
CA VAL A 54 7.97 -4.98 5.47
C VAL A 54 6.80 -5.75 4.88
N GLU A 55 6.43 -5.45 3.64
CA GLU A 55 5.30 -6.10 2.99
C GLU A 55 5.47 -7.63 2.88
N VAL A 56 4.35 -8.33 2.72
CA VAL A 56 4.38 -9.76 2.41
C VAL A 56 4.86 -9.94 0.98
N ASP A 57 5.95 -10.69 0.83
CA ASP A 57 6.54 -11.03 -0.46
C ASP A 57 7.10 -12.47 -0.44
N PRO A 58 7.70 -12.97 -1.54
CA PRO A 58 8.23 -14.34 -1.57
C PRO A 58 9.32 -14.66 -0.54
N VAL A 59 10.06 -13.66 -0.05
CA VAL A 59 11.10 -13.83 0.99
C VAL A 59 10.61 -13.44 2.39
N ASN A 60 9.48 -12.73 2.49
CA ASN A 60 8.77 -12.41 3.73
C ASN A 60 7.30 -12.92 3.76
N PRO A 61 7.04 -14.23 3.61
CA PRO A 61 5.69 -14.77 3.49
C PRO A 61 4.89 -14.77 4.82
N ARG A 62 5.55 -14.51 5.95
CA ARG A 62 4.99 -14.60 7.31
C ARG A 62 5.17 -13.30 8.12
N GLY A 63 5.58 -12.22 7.48
CA GLY A 63 5.64 -10.89 8.07
C GLY A 63 4.45 -10.03 7.67
N GLY A 64 4.67 -8.72 7.60
CA GLY A 64 3.70 -7.72 7.16
C GLY A 64 2.54 -7.47 8.11
N ALA A 65 2.64 -7.86 9.39
CA ALA A 65 1.58 -7.60 10.37
C ALA A 65 1.31 -6.10 10.56
N PHE A 66 2.31 -5.25 10.34
CA PHE A 66 2.19 -3.80 10.36
C PHE A 66 3.06 -3.14 9.27
N ALA A 67 2.92 -3.62 8.04
CA ALA A 67 3.80 -3.23 6.94
C ALA A 67 3.70 -1.74 6.60
N VAL A 68 4.85 -1.11 6.37
CA VAL A 68 4.97 0.23 5.78
C VAL A 68 5.03 0.07 4.26
N ALA A 69 4.30 0.91 3.53
CA ALA A 69 4.28 0.87 2.08
C ALA A 69 5.66 1.23 1.49
N GLU A 70 6.08 0.47 0.49
CA GLU A 70 7.38 0.56 -0.18
C GLU A 70 8.59 0.26 0.73
N ALA A 71 8.38 -0.43 1.85
CA ALA A 71 9.43 -0.77 2.82
C ALA A 71 10.50 -1.68 2.23
N SER A 72 10.11 -2.69 1.45
CA SER A 72 11.07 -3.55 0.74
C SER A 72 11.95 -2.79 -0.25
N ALA A 73 11.47 -1.66 -0.80
CA ALA A 73 12.15 -0.88 -1.83
C ALA A 73 13.40 -0.14 -1.33
N ILE A 74 13.48 0.20 -0.04
CA ILE A 74 14.66 0.87 0.57
C ILE A 74 15.76 -0.09 1.02
N CYS A 75 15.48 -1.39 1.02
CA CYS A 75 16.38 -2.40 1.54
C CYS A 75 17.75 -2.43 0.84
N PRO A 76 17.85 -2.33 -0.51
CA PRO A 76 19.16 -2.30 -1.18
C PRO A 76 20.03 -1.11 -0.78
N GLN A 77 19.43 0.06 -0.55
CA GLN A 77 20.12 1.30 -0.17
C GLN A 77 20.63 1.19 1.25
N ILE A 78 19.78 0.70 2.16
CA ILE A 78 20.16 0.46 3.56
C ILE A 78 21.30 -0.55 3.63
N ALA A 79 21.24 -1.66 2.88
CA ALA A 79 22.34 -2.64 2.84
C ALA A 79 23.67 -2.00 2.37
N ARG A 80 23.63 -1.16 1.33
CA ARG A 80 24.81 -0.40 0.87
C ARG A 80 25.35 0.54 1.94
N LEU A 81 24.47 1.22 2.68
CA LEU A 81 24.86 2.11 3.79
C LEU A 81 25.49 1.32 4.93
N ILE A 82 24.90 0.19 5.33
CA ILE A 82 25.43 -0.69 6.38
C ILE A 82 26.86 -1.14 6.04
N GLU A 83 27.06 -1.70 4.84
CA GLU A 83 28.38 -2.14 4.38
C GLU A 83 29.36 -0.96 4.29
N HIS A 84 28.91 0.18 3.77
CA HIS A 84 29.77 1.36 3.63
C HIS A 84 30.25 1.91 4.97
N PHE A 85 29.35 2.09 5.94
CA PHE A 85 29.72 2.57 7.28
C PHE A 85 30.69 1.62 7.95
N ALA A 86 30.40 0.31 7.95
CA ALA A 86 31.26 -0.70 8.55
C ALA A 86 32.67 -0.70 7.94
N VAL A 87 32.79 -0.69 6.61
CA VAL A 87 34.08 -0.70 5.89
C VAL A 87 34.89 0.57 6.10
N ARG A 88 34.23 1.72 6.29
CA ARG A 88 34.88 3.02 6.50
C ARG A 88 35.25 3.30 7.95
N GLY A 89 35.00 2.36 8.86
CA GLY A 89 35.28 2.49 10.28
C GLY A 89 34.23 3.29 11.05
N GLY A 90 33.09 3.58 10.43
CA GLY A 90 31.88 3.99 11.13
C GLY A 90 31.24 2.80 11.83
N GLU A 91 30.25 3.07 12.67
CA GLU A 91 29.50 2.03 13.39
C GLU A 91 28.05 1.99 12.94
N VAL A 92 27.45 0.81 13.00
CA VAL A 92 26.09 0.53 12.56
C VAL A 92 25.30 -0.05 13.72
N ILE A 93 24.19 0.59 14.05
CA ILE A 93 23.24 0.16 15.06
C ILE A 93 21.96 -0.22 14.33
N LEU A 94 21.57 -1.49 14.38
CA LEU A 94 20.26 -1.93 13.93
C LEU A 94 19.32 -2.02 15.12
N THR A 95 18.12 -1.45 14.99
CA THR A 95 17.13 -1.47 16.06
C THR A 95 16.05 -2.51 15.75
N ARG A 96 15.51 -3.11 16.81
CA ARG A 96 14.38 -4.03 16.75
C ARG A 96 13.32 -3.59 17.74
N ASP A 97 12.11 -3.36 17.26
CA ASP A 97 10.93 -3.49 18.10
C ASP A 97 10.82 -4.94 18.57
N TYR A 98 10.58 -5.12 19.86
CA TYR A 98 10.68 -6.43 20.49
C TYR A 98 9.65 -6.58 21.60
N HIS A 99 8.38 -6.52 21.22
CA HIS A 99 7.25 -6.37 22.13
C HIS A 99 6.83 -7.69 22.80
N PRO A 100 6.49 -7.70 24.11
CA PRO A 100 5.80 -8.83 24.72
C PRO A 100 4.41 -9.02 24.11
N LYS A 101 3.86 -10.23 24.19
CA LYS A 101 2.56 -10.56 23.57
C LYS A 101 1.40 -9.67 24.02
N GLN A 102 1.46 -9.14 25.24
CA GLN A 102 0.44 -8.29 25.85
C GLN A 102 0.89 -6.83 25.96
N HIS A 103 1.75 -6.37 25.06
CA HIS A 103 2.26 -5.01 25.05
C HIS A 103 1.14 -3.96 24.94
N CYS A 104 1.26 -2.87 25.69
CA CYS A 104 0.26 -1.81 25.81
C CYS A 104 -0.09 -1.11 24.48
N SER A 105 0.83 -1.11 23.50
CA SER A 105 0.62 -0.47 22.20
C SER A 105 -0.30 -1.25 21.26
N PHE A 106 -0.65 -2.49 21.60
CA PHE A 106 -1.42 -3.38 20.74
C PHE A 106 -2.94 -3.20 20.86
N ILE A 107 -3.68 -3.36 19.75
CA ILE A 107 -5.15 -3.23 19.67
C ILE A 107 -5.90 -4.10 20.71
N PRO A 108 -5.54 -5.38 20.97
CA PRO A 108 -6.20 -6.16 22.02
C PRO A 108 -6.02 -5.57 23.42
N GLN A 109 -4.99 -4.75 23.63
CA GLN A 109 -4.67 -4.00 24.84
C GLN A 109 -5.20 -2.56 24.76
N LYS A 110 -6.08 -2.28 23.76
CA LYS A 110 -6.67 -0.98 23.42
C LYS A 110 -5.66 0.04 22.88
N GLY A 111 -4.44 -0.39 22.53
CA GLY A 111 -3.43 0.44 21.89
C GLY A 111 -3.72 0.66 20.40
N PRO A 112 -2.97 1.56 19.75
CA PRO A 112 -3.28 1.98 18.38
C PRO A 112 -2.79 1.02 17.29
N PHE A 113 -1.90 0.07 17.61
CA PHE A 113 -1.21 -0.73 16.60
C PHE A 113 -1.66 -2.20 16.60
N PRO A 114 -1.72 -2.90 15.44
CA PRO A 114 -1.91 -4.35 15.46
C PRO A 114 -0.75 -5.03 16.20
N PRO A 115 -0.94 -6.23 16.79
CA PRO A 115 0.19 -6.99 17.33
C PRO A 115 1.28 -7.19 16.27
N HIS A 116 2.48 -6.71 16.56
CA HIS A 116 3.62 -6.73 15.65
C HIS A 116 4.93 -6.90 16.44
N CYS A 117 5.97 -7.36 15.76
CA CYS A 117 7.32 -7.53 16.31
C CYS A 117 7.34 -8.26 17.66
N VAL A 118 6.42 -9.21 17.83
CA VAL A 118 6.25 -9.93 19.10
C VAL A 118 7.48 -10.79 19.35
N GLN A 119 8.00 -10.76 20.58
CA GLN A 119 9.18 -11.51 21.00
C GLN A 119 9.11 -12.98 20.58
N GLY A 120 10.17 -13.46 19.92
CA GLY A 120 10.30 -14.85 19.46
C GLY A 120 9.46 -15.21 18.24
N THR A 121 8.74 -14.27 17.63
CA THR A 121 8.00 -14.50 16.38
C THR A 121 8.86 -14.15 15.16
N VAL A 122 8.55 -14.78 14.03
CA VAL A 122 9.19 -14.49 12.73
C VAL A 122 9.00 -13.03 12.32
N GLY A 123 7.88 -12.40 12.71
CA GLY A 123 7.61 -10.98 12.47
C GLY A 123 8.62 -10.03 13.13
N SER A 124 9.20 -10.44 14.27
CA SER A 124 10.24 -9.68 14.98
C SER A 124 11.65 -9.83 14.39
N HIS A 125 11.85 -10.71 13.42
CA HIS A 125 13.15 -10.89 12.78
C HIS A 125 13.40 -9.76 11.78
N PHE A 126 14.66 -9.46 11.52
CA PHE A 126 15.03 -8.58 10.41
C PHE A 126 14.53 -9.14 9.08
N TYR A 127 14.17 -8.23 8.18
CA TYR A 127 13.85 -8.57 6.80
C TYR A 127 15.08 -9.21 6.12
N GLU A 128 14.85 -10.32 5.42
CA GLU A 128 15.93 -11.25 5.02
C GLU A 128 17.12 -10.59 4.30
N PRO A 129 16.96 -9.66 3.35
CA PRO A 129 18.11 -9.06 2.71
C PRO A 129 18.93 -8.14 3.64
N ILE A 130 18.31 -7.54 4.67
CA ILE A 130 19.04 -6.84 5.75
C ILE A 130 19.73 -7.87 6.65
N ALA A 131 19.03 -8.92 7.07
CA ALA A 131 19.60 -9.98 7.90
C ALA A 131 20.84 -10.59 7.23
N ALA A 132 20.75 -10.92 5.94
CA ALA A 132 21.86 -11.47 5.16
C ALA A 132 23.04 -10.49 5.02
N CYS A 133 22.77 -9.19 4.85
CA CYS A 133 23.81 -8.15 4.83
C CYS A 133 24.56 -8.10 6.16
N VAL A 134 23.83 -8.03 7.27
CA VAL A 134 24.41 -7.97 8.62
C VAL A 134 25.13 -9.26 8.99
N GLN A 135 24.55 -10.42 8.66
CA GLN A 135 25.13 -11.73 8.94
C GLN A 135 26.51 -11.90 8.28
N LYS A 136 26.70 -11.38 7.05
CA LYS A 136 28.00 -11.37 6.37
C LYS A 136 29.06 -10.57 7.11
N LEU A 137 28.67 -9.47 7.77
CA LEU A 137 29.59 -8.65 8.57
C LEU A 137 30.01 -9.34 9.88
N TYR A 138 29.19 -10.29 10.37
CA TYR A 138 29.52 -11.15 11.51
C TYR A 138 30.32 -12.41 11.11
N SER A 139 30.04 -13.01 9.95
CA SER A 139 30.59 -14.31 9.56
C SER A 139 31.83 -14.20 8.63
N GLY A 140 33.01 -14.01 9.22
CA GLY A 140 34.18 -14.84 8.85
C GLY A 140 35.26 -14.35 7.87
N ASP A 141 35.04 -13.37 6.98
CA ASP A 141 36.09 -12.95 6.00
C ASP A 141 36.39 -11.44 5.96
N ALA A 142 35.56 -10.62 6.61
CA ALA A 142 35.83 -9.21 6.86
C ALA A 142 35.28 -8.88 8.27
N PRO A 143 36.11 -8.88 9.32
CA PRO A 143 35.63 -8.85 10.69
C PRO A 143 35.23 -7.43 11.08
N TYR A 144 34.05 -7.00 10.62
CA TYR A 144 33.43 -5.75 11.07
C TYR A 144 32.40 -5.99 12.20
N SER A 145 32.49 -7.14 12.88
CA SER A 145 31.57 -7.54 13.95
C SER A 145 31.57 -6.58 15.14
N ASP A 146 32.68 -5.85 15.34
CA ASP A 146 32.77 -4.83 16.40
C ASP A 146 32.01 -3.55 16.03
N GLN A 147 31.87 -3.28 14.73
CA GLN A 147 31.25 -2.09 14.17
C GLN A 147 29.73 -2.22 14.08
N VAL A 148 29.18 -3.44 14.15
CA VAL A 148 27.74 -3.68 14.08
C VAL A 148 27.18 -4.07 15.45
N LYS A 149 26.11 -3.39 15.88
CA LYS A 149 25.35 -3.70 17.10
C LYS A 149 23.87 -3.82 16.80
N ILE A 150 23.19 -4.62 17.62
CA ILE A 150 21.73 -4.73 17.61
C ILE A 150 21.22 -4.17 18.93
N ALA A 151 20.25 -3.26 18.85
CA ALA A 151 19.59 -2.67 20.00
C ALA A 151 18.09 -3.03 19.97
N PHE A 152 17.50 -3.25 21.14
CA PHE A 152 16.09 -3.63 21.29
C PHE A 152 15.31 -2.52 21.97
N LYS A 153 14.06 -2.31 21.54
CA LYS A 153 13.14 -1.32 22.13
C LYS A 153 11.72 -1.88 22.22
N GLY A 154 10.86 -1.22 22.99
CA GLY A 154 9.46 -1.61 23.16
C GLY A 154 9.22 -2.94 23.89
N PHE A 155 10.21 -3.44 24.64
CA PHE A 155 10.12 -4.76 25.28
C PHE A 155 9.47 -4.76 26.67
N HIS A 156 9.12 -3.59 27.21
CA HIS A 156 8.41 -3.44 28.49
C HIS A 156 6.89 -3.45 28.27
N GLU A 157 6.15 -4.30 28.97
CA GLU A 157 4.72 -4.55 28.69
C GLU A 157 3.84 -3.29 28.75
N GLU A 158 4.11 -2.39 29.70
CA GLU A 158 3.29 -1.21 29.95
C GLU A 158 3.82 0.09 29.33
N VAL A 159 4.95 0.03 28.62
CA VAL A 159 5.67 1.23 28.14
C VAL A 159 6.14 0.99 26.72
N ASP A 160 5.64 1.81 25.80
CA ASP A 160 6.12 1.82 24.42
C ASP A 160 7.37 2.68 24.25
N SER A 161 8.15 2.41 23.20
CA SER A 161 9.33 3.18 22.82
C SER A 161 9.47 3.21 21.31
N LEU A 162 8.99 4.30 20.71
CA LEU A 162 9.04 4.47 19.25
C LEU A 162 10.48 4.69 18.77
N GLY A 163 11.15 5.70 19.31
CA GLY A 163 12.54 6.02 19.00
C GLY A 163 13.55 5.27 19.87
N SER A 164 14.82 5.49 19.52
CA SER A 164 15.97 4.77 20.07
C SER A 164 16.69 5.51 21.20
N PHE A 165 16.24 6.72 21.56
CA PHE A 165 16.78 7.50 22.67
C PHE A 165 15.76 7.61 23.80
N GLU A 166 16.27 7.77 25.03
CA GLU A 166 15.45 7.95 26.22
C GLU A 166 14.62 9.24 26.13
N TYR A 167 13.42 9.24 26.70
CA TYR A 167 12.55 10.42 26.70
C TYR A 167 12.94 11.39 27.83
N PRO A 168 13.04 12.71 27.54
CA PRO A 168 13.42 13.71 28.53
C PRO A 168 12.37 13.90 29.62
N ASP A 169 12.83 14.43 30.75
CA ASP A 169 12.08 14.61 31.99
C ASP A 169 11.14 15.84 31.97
N GLU A 170 10.35 16.05 30.89
CA GLU A 170 9.46 17.22 30.80
C GLU A 170 8.12 16.96 30.08
N GLN A 171 7.05 17.55 30.63
CA GLN A 171 5.64 17.47 30.18
C GLN A 171 5.35 18.07 28.79
N SER A 172 6.31 18.70 28.11
CA SER A 172 6.03 19.61 26.99
C SER A 172 6.39 19.10 25.60
N THR A 173 6.60 17.81 25.44
CA THR A 173 7.12 17.27 24.19
C THR A 173 6.22 16.11 23.70
N TRP A 174 5.33 16.44 22.75
CA TRP A 174 4.47 15.59 21.91
C TRP A 174 3.24 14.94 22.59
N GLU A 175 2.04 15.40 22.22
CA GLU A 175 0.76 14.72 22.51
C GLU A 175 0.69 13.39 21.74
N ARG A 176 1.04 12.26 22.38
CA ARG A 176 0.92 10.92 21.78
C ARG A 176 0.26 9.91 22.74
N ILE A 177 -0.93 9.50 22.29
CA ILE A 177 -1.76 8.30 22.55
C ILE A 177 -1.70 7.69 23.97
N SER A 178 -2.75 7.93 24.77
CA SER A 178 -3.14 7.07 25.89
C SER A 178 -4.67 6.93 25.97
N HIS A 179 -5.13 5.83 26.57
CA HIS A 179 -6.54 5.54 26.85
C HIS A 179 -7.18 6.54 27.82
N ALA A 180 -8.41 7.00 27.57
CA ALA A 180 -9.47 7.12 28.59
C ALA A 180 -10.77 7.66 27.97
N GLU A 181 -11.84 6.87 28.09
CA GLU A 181 -13.23 7.29 27.96
C GLU A 181 -13.71 7.82 29.33
N GLU A 182 -13.50 9.09 29.70
CA GLU A 182 -14.39 9.74 30.72
C GLU A 182 -14.50 11.27 30.52
N PRO A 183 -15.67 11.89 30.76
CA PRO A 183 -15.98 13.25 30.27
C PRO A 183 -15.63 14.42 31.21
N ASN A 184 -14.95 14.25 32.34
CA ASN A 184 -14.70 15.39 33.23
C ASN A 184 -13.33 15.36 33.95
N GLU A 185 -12.61 16.48 33.81
CA GLU A 185 -11.59 17.01 34.73
C GLU A 185 -10.30 16.22 34.99
N ARG A 186 -9.37 16.31 34.05
CA ARG A 186 -7.96 16.78 34.18
C ARG A 186 -7.13 16.14 33.07
N LYS A 187 -6.81 16.95 32.06
CA LYS A 187 -5.87 16.61 30.98
C LYS A 187 -4.48 16.37 31.56
N LEU A 188 -4.12 15.11 31.77
CA LEU A 188 -2.75 14.65 31.91
C LEU A 188 -2.57 13.54 30.88
N HIS A 189 -2.16 13.95 29.68
CA HIS A 189 -1.93 13.07 28.53
C HIS A 189 -0.42 12.86 28.40
N GLY A 190 0.05 11.63 28.63
CA GLY A 190 1.46 11.24 28.49
C GLY A 190 1.76 10.00 29.34
N TYR A 191 2.49 9.03 28.77
CA TYR A 191 3.11 7.99 29.59
C TYR A 191 4.17 8.67 30.48
N PRO A 192 4.15 8.49 31.81
CA PRO A 192 5.20 9.01 32.68
C PRO A 192 6.54 8.32 32.37
N LEU A 193 7.65 8.93 32.81
CA LEU A 193 8.97 8.32 32.70
C LEU A 193 8.96 6.85 33.11
N ALA A 194 9.52 6.03 32.25
CA ALA A 194 9.91 4.69 32.60
C ALA A 194 11.37 4.51 32.19
N ALA A 195 12.15 3.85 33.04
CA ALA A 195 13.56 3.48 32.84
C ALA A 195 13.78 2.46 31.69
N TRP A 196 12.83 2.40 30.75
CA TRP A 196 12.69 1.41 29.68
C TRP A 196 12.33 2.05 28.34
N THR A 197 12.40 3.39 28.23
CA THR A 197 12.30 4.11 26.95
C THR A 197 13.68 4.19 26.29
N GLY A 198 13.71 4.28 24.97
CA GLY A 198 14.91 4.19 24.15
C GLY A 198 15.34 2.76 23.84
N ALA A 199 16.34 2.64 22.97
CA ALA A 199 16.89 1.36 22.58
C ALA A 199 17.98 0.92 23.57
N VAL A 200 18.03 -0.39 23.84
CA VAL A 200 18.95 -1.01 24.78
C VAL A 200 19.80 -2.04 24.07
N LEU A 201 21.10 -1.99 24.27
CA LEU A 201 22.04 -3.00 23.79
C LEU A 201 21.95 -4.22 24.70
N LEU A 202 21.48 -5.32 24.12
CA LEU A 202 21.34 -6.61 24.80
C LEU A 202 22.11 -7.66 24.00
N ASP A 203 23.25 -8.10 24.53
CA ASP A 203 24.10 -9.09 23.87
C ASP A 203 23.39 -10.44 23.69
N SER A 204 23.65 -11.08 22.56
CA SER A 204 23.29 -12.49 22.33
C SER A 204 24.53 -13.30 21.98
N SER A 205 24.76 -14.38 22.74
CA SER A 205 25.86 -15.33 22.51
C SER A 205 25.79 -16.01 21.14
N ASN A 206 24.62 -16.03 20.50
CA ASN A 206 24.39 -16.66 19.19
C ASN A 206 24.35 -15.64 18.04
N GLN A 207 24.55 -14.35 18.30
CA GLN A 207 24.40 -13.28 17.32
C GLN A 207 25.30 -13.44 16.10
N ALA A 208 26.50 -13.99 16.29
CA ALA A 208 27.45 -14.22 15.20
C ALA A 208 26.98 -15.29 14.21
N SER A 209 26.16 -16.25 14.67
CA SER A 209 25.59 -17.31 13.83
C SER A 209 24.17 -17.04 13.37
N ASP A 210 23.44 -16.22 14.11
CA ASP A 210 22.06 -15.83 13.84
C ASP A 210 21.82 -14.40 14.37
N VAL A 211 21.83 -13.44 13.45
CA VAL A 211 21.54 -12.03 13.76
C VAL A 211 20.11 -11.80 14.30
N ASN A 212 19.21 -12.76 14.15
CA ASN A 212 17.86 -12.69 14.70
C ASN A 212 17.74 -13.32 16.09
N ALA A 213 18.81 -13.93 16.61
CA ALA A 213 18.82 -14.58 17.90
C ALA A 213 18.26 -13.66 19.00
N PRO A 214 17.46 -14.20 19.93
CA PRO A 214 17.00 -13.42 21.07
C PRO A 214 18.19 -13.01 21.96
N PRO A 215 18.06 -11.92 22.74
CA PRO A 215 19.07 -11.53 23.71
C PRO A 215 19.26 -12.61 24.78
N ASP A 216 20.48 -12.76 25.28
CA ASP A 216 20.75 -13.68 26.38
C ASP A 216 20.00 -13.23 27.64
N ILE A 217 19.44 -14.15 28.43
CA ILE A 217 18.71 -13.79 29.66
C ILE A 217 19.55 -12.94 30.63
N MET A 218 20.87 -13.17 30.65
CA MET A 218 21.81 -12.44 31.51
C MET A 218 22.19 -11.05 30.98
N SER A 219 21.88 -10.74 29.71
CA SER A 219 22.17 -9.42 29.10
C SER A 219 21.40 -8.29 29.79
N VAL A 220 20.20 -8.58 30.33
CA VAL A 220 19.35 -7.60 31.04
C VAL A 220 20.07 -6.99 32.25
N PHE A 221 20.92 -7.76 32.94
CA PHE A 221 21.70 -7.26 34.08
C PHE A 221 22.90 -6.39 33.67
N ARG A 222 23.32 -6.48 32.41
CA ARG A 222 24.41 -5.69 31.81
C ARG A 222 23.89 -4.68 30.79
N ARG A 223 22.59 -4.39 30.83
CA ARG A 223 21.93 -3.49 29.88
C ARG A 223 22.64 -2.14 29.83
N GLU A 224 22.88 -1.66 28.62
CA GLU A 224 23.36 -0.31 28.35
C GLU A 224 22.40 0.34 27.36
N THR A 225 21.95 1.56 27.66
CA THR A 225 21.11 2.31 26.71
C THR A 225 21.96 2.76 25.54
N LEU A 226 21.36 2.85 24.35
CA LEU A 226 22.06 3.33 23.15
C LEU A 226 22.66 4.72 23.39
N GLN A 227 21.92 5.60 24.07
CA GLN A 227 22.39 6.92 24.45
C GLN A 227 23.67 6.88 25.29
N SER A 228 23.70 6.05 26.34
CA SER A 228 24.89 5.87 27.19
C SER A 228 26.07 5.37 26.38
N TRP A 229 25.84 4.34 25.57
CA TRP A 229 26.88 3.73 24.74
C TRP A 229 27.49 4.71 23.75
N LEU A 230 26.67 5.52 23.07
CA LEU A 230 27.13 6.56 22.14
C LEU A 230 27.96 7.64 22.84
N ARG A 231 27.57 8.04 24.06
CA ARG A 231 28.33 9.01 24.86
C ARG A 231 29.71 8.47 25.26
N HIS A 232 29.81 7.20 25.64
CA HIS A 232 31.08 6.57 25.99
C HIS A 232 32.04 6.45 24.79
N ARG A 233 31.51 6.31 23.57
CA ARG A 233 32.29 6.20 22.33
C ARG A 233 32.79 7.54 21.79
N GLY A 234 32.19 8.65 22.19
CA GLY A 234 32.54 9.98 21.67
C GLY A 234 32.07 10.21 20.24
N THR A 235 30.80 9.90 19.95
CA THR A 235 30.18 10.05 18.63
C THR A 235 30.25 11.47 18.08
N ASN A 236 30.61 11.60 16.79
CA ASN A 236 30.69 12.87 16.06
C ASN A 236 29.40 13.19 15.31
N ARG A 237 28.86 12.23 14.55
CA ARG A 237 27.66 12.39 13.71
C ARG A 237 26.78 11.16 13.77
N ILE A 238 25.47 11.36 13.79
CA ILE A 238 24.46 10.30 13.81
C ILE A 238 23.63 10.43 12.54
N PHE A 239 23.50 9.33 11.80
CA PHE A 239 22.67 9.23 10.61
C PHE A 239 21.59 8.19 10.86
N VAL A 240 20.32 8.52 10.61
CA VAL A 240 19.19 7.64 10.94
C VAL A 240 18.36 7.38 9.68
N CYS A 241 18.02 6.12 9.44
CA CYS A 241 17.17 5.68 8.33
C CYS A 241 16.29 4.50 8.75
N GLY A 242 15.42 4.01 7.85
CA GLY A 242 14.59 2.82 8.10
C GLY A 242 13.10 3.15 8.28
N LEU A 243 12.43 2.44 9.20
CA LEU A 243 10.98 2.41 9.31
C LEU A 243 10.47 2.68 10.74
N ALA A 244 9.32 3.34 10.91
CA ALA A 244 8.67 4.22 9.92
C ALA A 244 9.26 5.64 10.00
N MET A 245 9.38 6.33 8.87
CA MET A 245 9.98 7.67 8.75
C MET A 245 9.33 8.68 9.69
N ASP A 246 8.00 8.66 9.78
CA ASP A 246 7.18 9.60 10.56
C ASP A 246 6.87 9.14 11.99
N TYR A 247 7.39 7.96 12.38
CA TYR A 247 7.33 7.44 13.75
C TYR A 247 8.76 7.22 14.26
N CYS A 248 9.27 5.99 14.24
CA CYS A 248 10.54 5.61 14.88
C CYS A 248 11.73 6.44 14.40
N VAL A 249 11.86 6.71 13.10
CA VAL A 249 12.98 7.51 12.56
C VAL A 249 12.90 8.96 13.06
N LEU A 250 11.73 9.60 12.93
CA LEU A 250 11.49 10.97 13.39
C LEU A 250 11.71 11.11 14.90
N ASP A 251 11.19 10.15 15.68
CA ASP A 251 11.33 10.11 17.13
C ASP A 251 12.79 9.95 17.54
N THR A 252 13.54 9.07 16.86
CA THR A 252 14.96 8.87 17.10
C THR A 252 15.78 10.12 16.81
N VAL A 253 15.57 10.79 15.66
CA VAL A 253 16.37 12.00 15.35
C VAL A 253 16.04 13.16 16.28
N ALA A 254 14.77 13.35 16.64
CA ALA A 254 14.36 14.42 17.55
C ALA A 254 14.95 14.19 18.96
N ASN A 255 14.84 12.97 19.49
CA ASN A 255 15.33 12.66 20.82
C ASN A 255 16.86 12.56 20.88
N ALA A 256 17.54 12.21 19.79
CA ALA A 256 19.00 12.33 19.71
C ALA A 256 19.45 13.80 19.92
N VAL A 257 18.76 14.77 19.31
CA VAL A 257 19.11 16.17 19.54
C VAL A 257 18.78 16.60 20.97
N SER A 258 17.60 16.23 21.50
CA SER A 258 17.23 16.49 22.89
C SER A 258 18.23 15.89 23.89
N ALA A 259 18.82 14.74 23.55
CA ALA A 259 19.87 14.09 24.33
C ALA A 259 21.25 14.77 24.23
N GLY A 260 21.38 15.84 23.43
CA GLY A 260 22.56 16.69 23.30
C GLY A 260 23.50 16.36 22.14
N PHE A 261 23.11 15.45 21.23
CA PHE A 261 23.89 15.17 20.02
C PHE A 261 23.71 16.29 19.00
N ARG A 262 24.81 16.88 18.51
CA ARG A 262 24.78 18.12 17.70
C ARG A 262 24.66 17.90 16.19
N HIS A 263 25.14 16.77 15.68
CA HIS A 263 25.16 16.48 14.24
C HIS A 263 24.30 15.25 13.97
N VAL A 264 22.98 15.48 13.94
CA VAL A 264 21.98 14.43 13.69
C VAL A 264 21.38 14.62 12.30
N HIS A 265 21.40 13.55 11.53
CA HIS A 265 21.01 13.52 10.13
C HIS A 265 19.93 12.47 9.90
N MET A 266 18.86 12.83 9.18
CA MET A 266 17.86 11.88 8.69
C MET A 266 18.16 11.54 7.22
N ILE A 267 18.31 10.25 6.89
CA ILE A 267 18.51 9.79 5.52
C ILE A 267 17.15 9.54 4.87
N MET A 268 16.71 10.47 4.04
CA MET A 268 15.32 10.53 3.57
C MET A 268 14.97 9.42 2.57
N ASP A 269 15.83 9.18 1.57
CA ASP A 269 15.58 8.19 0.51
C ASP A 269 15.77 6.74 0.96
N ALA A 270 16.41 6.54 2.11
CA ALA A 270 16.50 5.28 2.83
C ALA A 270 15.45 5.17 3.97
N SER A 271 14.37 5.95 3.93
CA SER A 271 13.26 5.90 4.90
C SER A 271 11.90 5.89 4.21
N ARG A 272 10.86 5.33 4.83
CA ARG A 272 9.47 5.37 4.31
C ARG A 272 8.46 5.74 5.38
N ALA A 273 7.55 6.66 5.06
CA ALA A 273 6.45 7.06 5.94
C ALA A 273 5.31 6.06 5.90
N VAL A 274 4.54 5.98 6.99
CA VAL A 274 3.31 5.20 7.03
C VAL A 274 2.31 5.76 6.00
N HIS A 275 1.82 4.87 5.15
CA HIS A 275 0.84 5.17 4.13
C HIS A 275 -0.23 4.08 4.11
N LEU A 276 -1.50 4.50 4.20
CA LEU A 276 -2.64 3.64 3.89
C LEU A 276 -3.60 4.42 2.99
N PRO A 277 -3.90 3.92 1.79
CA PRO A 277 -4.85 4.55 0.88
C PRO A 277 -6.18 4.83 1.58
N SER A 278 -6.71 6.04 1.40
CA SER A 278 -8.00 6.50 1.96
C SER A 278 -8.07 6.67 3.49
N MET A 279 -7.01 6.35 4.23
CA MET A 279 -6.95 6.51 5.69
C MET A 279 -6.02 7.65 6.11
N GLY A 280 -4.91 7.84 5.40
CA GLY A 280 -4.03 8.98 5.64
C GLY A 280 -4.65 10.29 5.15
N LYS A 281 -4.33 11.38 5.84
CA LYS A 281 -4.92 12.71 5.65
C LYS A 281 -4.19 13.55 4.60
N PHE A 282 -3.01 13.12 4.14
CA PHE A 282 -2.14 13.90 3.27
C PHE A 282 -1.81 13.14 1.98
N GLY A 283 -1.84 13.85 0.85
CA GLY A 283 -1.66 13.25 -0.47
C GLY A 283 -2.68 12.13 -0.73
N THR A 284 -2.18 10.97 -1.14
CA THR A 284 -2.97 9.75 -1.43
C THR A 284 -3.20 8.86 -0.22
N GLY A 285 -2.62 9.18 0.95
CA GLY A 285 -2.78 8.33 2.13
C GLY A 285 -1.68 8.37 3.19
N PHE A 286 -0.87 9.43 3.29
CA PHE A 286 0.11 9.59 4.37
C PHE A 286 -0.54 9.99 5.69
N PHE A 287 -0.07 9.42 6.80
CA PHE A 287 -0.65 9.63 8.13
C PHE A 287 -0.26 10.97 8.73
N SER A 288 1.00 11.35 8.52
CA SER A 288 1.61 12.54 9.10
C SER A 288 1.77 13.63 8.05
N ASP A 289 1.52 14.89 8.44
CA ASP A 289 1.71 16.04 7.55
C ASP A 289 3.22 16.23 7.30
N PRO A 290 3.70 16.16 6.04
CA PRO A 290 5.08 16.49 5.73
C PRO A 290 5.47 17.88 6.24
N GLY A 291 4.54 18.83 6.30
CA GLY A 291 4.77 20.18 6.84
C GLY A 291 4.98 20.20 8.36
N ASP A 292 4.34 19.31 9.11
CA ASP A 292 4.57 19.20 10.56
C ASP A 292 5.87 18.47 10.86
N ILE A 293 6.19 17.43 10.09
CA ILE A 293 7.50 16.76 10.16
C ILE A 293 8.61 17.77 9.85
N GLN A 294 8.44 18.60 8.81
CA GLN A 294 9.38 19.66 8.46
C GLN A 294 9.67 20.59 9.65
N LYS A 295 8.60 21.08 10.31
CA LYS A 295 8.72 21.98 11.46
C LYS A 295 9.45 21.30 12.61
N GLN A 296 9.15 20.02 12.87
CA GLN A 296 9.79 19.26 13.94
C GLN A 296 11.28 19.08 13.67
N LEU A 297 11.66 18.64 12.47
CA LEU A 297 13.06 18.49 12.07
C LEU A 297 13.80 19.83 12.13
N LYS A 298 13.18 20.90 11.62
CA LYS A 298 13.74 22.26 11.65
C LYS A 298 13.92 22.77 13.08
N ALA A 299 12.91 22.59 13.94
CA ALA A 299 12.95 23.00 15.35
C ALA A 299 14.01 22.22 16.14
N ALA A 300 14.15 20.93 15.84
CA ALA A 300 15.19 20.08 16.42
C ALA A 300 16.58 20.33 15.81
N GLY A 301 16.73 21.13 14.74
CA GLY A 301 18.03 21.32 14.08
C GLY A 301 18.57 20.06 13.39
N VAL A 302 17.69 19.11 13.03
CA VAL A 302 18.05 17.91 12.29
C VAL A 302 18.28 18.28 10.82
N THR A 303 19.39 17.78 10.25
CA THR A 303 19.69 17.94 8.83
C THR A 303 19.12 16.76 8.05
N VAL A 304 18.47 17.00 6.91
CA VAL A 304 18.03 15.92 6.02
C VAL A 304 19.09 15.68 4.96
N VAL A 305 19.43 14.42 4.68
CA VAL A 305 20.43 14.08 3.66
C VAL A 305 19.91 12.98 2.73
N PRO A 306 20.27 13.01 1.43
CA PRO A 306 20.08 11.87 0.55
C PRO A 306 21.20 10.83 0.76
N THR A 307 20.94 9.58 0.44
CA THR A 307 21.94 8.49 0.44
C THR A 307 23.13 8.84 -0.46
N ALA A 308 22.88 9.55 -1.56
CA ALA A 308 23.91 10.04 -2.48
C ALA A 308 24.95 10.98 -1.84
N ALA A 309 24.61 11.64 -0.72
CA ALA A 309 25.56 12.46 0.04
C ALA A 309 26.56 11.65 0.88
N LEU A 310 26.25 10.38 1.14
CA LEU A 310 27.00 9.52 2.06
C LEU A 310 27.82 8.45 1.33
N LEU A 311 27.48 8.14 0.08
CA LEU A 311 28.10 7.07 -0.69
C LEU A 311 29.09 7.63 -1.73
N PRO A 312 30.29 7.02 -1.86
CA PRO A 312 31.29 7.47 -2.81
C PRO A 312 30.83 7.22 -4.25
N GLY A 313 31.22 8.12 -5.16
CA GLY A 313 30.90 8.00 -6.59
C GLY A 313 29.48 8.43 -6.96
N PHE A 314 28.70 8.91 -5.99
CA PHE A 314 27.41 9.55 -6.22
C PHE A 314 27.58 11.07 -6.28
N VAL A 315 26.73 11.73 -7.07
CA VAL A 315 26.64 13.19 -7.07
C VAL A 315 25.49 13.55 -6.15
N PRO A 316 25.74 14.16 -4.98
CA PRO A 316 24.68 14.59 -4.09
C PRO A 316 23.79 15.62 -4.81
N TYR A 317 22.48 15.46 -4.71
CA TYR A 317 21.50 16.39 -5.27
C TYR A 317 20.29 16.47 -4.34
N ASN A 318 19.53 17.55 -4.43
CA ASN A 318 18.37 17.78 -3.57
C ASN A 318 17.11 17.23 -4.25
N PRO A 319 16.58 16.05 -3.86
CA PRO A 319 15.42 15.45 -4.51
C PRO A 319 14.12 16.22 -4.29
N VAL A 320 14.09 17.18 -3.37
CA VAL A 320 12.90 17.96 -3.02
C VAL A 320 12.80 19.27 -3.82
N GLY A 321 13.93 19.79 -4.30
CA GLY A 321 14.00 21.08 -5.00
C GLY A 321 13.47 21.07 -6.43
N GLU A 322 13.40 19.90 -7.09
CA GLU A 322 13.04 19.78 -8.50
C GLU A 322 11.55 19.44 -8.69
N LYS A 323 10.67 20.44 -8.45
CA LYS A 323 9.22 20.32 -8.70
C LYS A 323 8.90 19.92 -10.15
N GLU A 324 9.76 20.26 -11.12
CA GLU A 324 9.56 19.88 -12.52
C GLU A 324 9.77 18.39 -12.74
N MET A 325 10.74 17.75 -12.09
CA MET A 325 11.06 16.33 -12.32
C MET A 325 10.03 15.37 -11.74
N LEU A 326 9.34 15.77 -10.66
CA LEU A 326 8.27 14.99 -10.02
C LEU A 326 6.88 15.25 -10.62
N LYS A 327 6.72 16.33 -11.41
CA LYS A 327 5.48 16.63 -12.16
C LYS A 327 5.27 15.72 -13.38
N TYR A 328 6.28 15.00 -13.85
CA TYR A 328 6.23 14.17 -15.06
C TYR A 328 5.92 12.69 -14.82
N GLY A 329 5.12 12.38 -13.81
CA GLY A 329 4.64 11.02 -13.57
C GLY A 329 3.20 10.80 -13.98
N PHE A 330 2.77 11.17 -15.20
CA PHE A 330 1.57 10.48 -15.71
C PHE A 330 1.94 8.99 -15.79
N PRO A 331 1.14 8.08 -15.25
CA PRO A 331 1.59 6.71 -15.01
C PRO A 331 2.02 6.02 -16.32
N LYS A 332 3.19 5.36 -16.32
CA LYS A 332 3.69 4.62 -17.50
C LYS A 332 2.74 3.49 -17.93
N THR A 333 1.93 2.99 -16.99
CA THR A 333 0.84 2.05 -17.21
C THR A 333 -0.38 2.52 -16.42
N LEU A 334 -1.56 2.47 -17.02
CA LEU A 334 -2.80 2.63 -16.26
C LEU A 334 -3.00 1.37 -15.40
N GLY A 335 -3.19 1.56 -14.09
CA GLY A 335 -3.30 0.46 -13.11
C GLY A 335 -4.42 -0.55 -13.46
N PRO A 336 -4.46 -1.72 -12.82
CA PRO A 336 -5.56 -2.64 -13.03
C PRO A 336 -6.84 -2.00 -12.47
N PHE A 337 -7.72 -1.60 -13.40
CA PHE A 337 -9.07 -1.15 -13.07
C PHE A 337 -10.02 -2.32 -13.24
N ALA A 338 -10.79 -2.62 -12.20
CA ALA A 338 -11.90 -3.54 -12.29
C ALA A 338 -13.17 -2.75 -12.62
N LEU A 339 -13.91 -3.24 -13.61
CA LEU A 339 -15.30 -2.83 -13.80
C LEU A 339 -16.18 -3.69 -12.90
N VAL A 340 -16.66 -3.11 -11.80
CA VAL A 340 -17.49 -3.83 -10.84
C VAL A 340 -18.95 -3.56 -11.14
N ARG A 341 -19.70 -4.64 -11.43
CA ARG A 341 -21.12 -4.55 -11.77
C ARG A 341 -21.95 -4.06 -10.58
N THR A 342 -22.68 -2.97 -10.77
CA THR A 342 -23.53 -2.37 -9.72
C THR A 342 -24.92 -3.01 -9.73
N LYS A 343 -25.03 -4.26 -9.25
CA LYS A 343 -26.27 -5.07 -9.35
C LYS A 343 -27.48 -4.46 -8.61
N LYS A 344 -27.25 -3.65 -7.58
CA LYS A 344 -28.29 -3.02 -6.76
C LYS A 344 -28.62 -1.58 -7.19
N LEU A 345 -27.84 -1.03 -8.12
CA LEU A 345 -28.03 0.34 -8.62
C LEU A 345 -29.03 0.32 -9.79
N ALA A 346 -29.95 1.28 -9.81
CA ALA A 346 -30.87 1.48 -10.93
C ALA A 346 -30.95 2.96 -11.29
N LEU A 347 -30.92 3.28 -12.59
CA LEU A 347 -30.97 4.66 -13.09
C LEU A 347 -32.17 4.86 -14.03
N PHE A 348 -32.74 6.07 -14.00
CA PHE A 348 -33.55 6.61 -15.09
C PHE A 348 -32.66 7.49 -15.96
N VAL A 349 -32.52 7.15 -17.24
CA VAL A 349 -31.63 7.85 -18.18
C VAL A 349 -32.47 8.59 -19.20
N ASP A 350 -32.27 9.91 -19.30
CA ASP A 350 -32.80 10.76 -20.37
C ASP A 350 -31.67 11.01 -21.38
N ARG A 351 -31.78 10.34 -22.53
CA ARG A 351 -30.75 10.35 -23.57
C ARG A 351 -30.73 11.65 -24.36
N GLU A 352 -31.85 12.35 -24.49
CA GLU A 352 -31.94 13.62 -25.21
C GLU A 352 -31.32 14.73 -24.38
N LYS A 353 -31.65 14.78 -23.08
CA LYS A 353 -31.09 15.77 -22.15
C LYS A 353 -29.70 15.41 -21.65
N LYS A 354 -29.20 14.20 -21.94
CA LYS A 354 -27.93 13.65 -21.45
C LYS A 354 -27.83 13.69 -19.93
N THR A 355 -28.92 13.33 -19.26
CA THR A 355 -29.01 13.30 -17.79
C THR A 355 -29.45 11.94 -17.29
N TYR A 356 -29.11 11.62 -16.04
CA TYR A 356 -29.64 10.46 -15.35
C TYR A 356 -30.09 10.80 -13.92
N LYS A 357 -31.00 9.99 -13.37
CA LYS A 357 -31.44 10.04 -11.98
C LYS A 357 -31.37 8.65 -11.36
N ALA A 358 -30.68 8.51 -10.23
CA ALA A 358 -30.66 7.25 -9.49
C ALA A 358 -32.02 6.96 -8.84
N LYS A 359 -32.42 5.69 -8.85
CA LYS A 359 -33.71 5.19 -8.31
C LYS A 359 -33.55 4.16 -7.19
N ALA A 360 -32.41 3.47 -7.14
CA ALA A 360 -32.07 2.51 -6.09
C ALA A 360 -30.55 2.36 -6.02
N PRO A 361 -29.97 2.00 -4.85
CA PRO A 361 -30.66 1.75 -3.58
C PRO A 361 -31.09 3.06 -2.88
N LEU A 362 -32.29 3.05 -2.28
CA LEU A 362 -32.90 4.26 -1.68
C LEU A 362 -32.13 4.79 -0.47
N GLU A 363 -31.47 3.92 0.29
CA GLU A 363 -30.72 4.32 1.49
C GLU A 363 -29.48 5.15 1.14
N GLU A 364 -28.68 4.71 0.16
CA GLU A 364 -27.51 5.46 -0.32
C GLU A 364 -27.96 6.80 -0.92
N ILE A 365 -29.09 6.83 -1.63
CA ILE A 365 -29.67 8.07 -2.17
C ILE A 365 -30.07 9.04 -1.06
N ARG A 366 -30.74 8.56 0.00
CA ARG A 366 -31.11 9.40 1.16
C ARG A 366 -29.88 9.98 1.84
N GLN A 367 -28.82 9.18 1.98
CA GLN A 367 -27.56 9.64 2.58
C GLN A 367 -26.85 10.68 1.71
N LEU A 368 -26.85 10.51 0.38
CA LEU A 368 -26.34 11.53 -0.53
C LEU A 368 -27.11 12.85 -0.37
N GLU A 369 -28.44 12.79 -0.36
CA GLU A 369 -29.31 13.96 -0.19
C GLU A 369 -29.13 14.63 1.18
N ALA A 370 -28.94 13.84 2.25
CA ALA A 370 -28.63 14.35 3.59
C ALA A 370 -27.28 15.08 3.65
N ASN A 371 -26.33 14.72 2.77
CA ASN A 371 -25.05 15.40 2.61
C ASN A 371 -25.10 16.56 1.58
N GLY A 372 -26.31 16.99 1.17
CA GLY A 372 -26.51 18.10 0.23
C GLY A 372 -26.22 17.76 -1.24
N MET A 373 -26.08 16.48 -1.57
CA MET A 373 -25.82 16.00 -2.94
C MET A 373 -27.12 15.57 -3.62
N SER A 374 -27.27 15.93 -4.90
CA SER A 374 -28.41 15.44 -5.69
C SER A 374 -28.11 14.09 -6.29
N ALA A 375 -29.05 13.14 -6.26
CA ALA A 375 -28.94 11.83 -6.92
C ALA A 375 -29.15 11.89 -8.46
N THR A 376 -28.94 13.06 -9.06
CA THR A 376 -28.96 13.27 -10.50
C THR A 376 -27.56 13.59 -11.01
N GLY A 377 -27.25 13.13 -12.23
CA GLY A 377 -25.99 13.44 -12.90
C GLY A 377 -26.18 13.56 -14.40
N THR A 378 -25.08 13.79 -15.10
CA THR A 378 -25.05 13.85 -16.57
C THR A 378 -24.41 12.58 -17.14
N ILE A 379 -24.65 12.32 -18.42
CA ILE A 379 -23.98 11.25 -19.16
C ILE A 379 -23.24 11.82 -20.37
N ALA A 380 -22.16 11.15 -20.76
CA ALA A 380 -21.55 11.34 -22.07
C ALA A 380 -22.49 10.85 -23.19
N ALA A 381 -22.21 11.25 -24.42
CA ALA A 381 -22.96 10.74 -25.58
C ALA A 381 -22.79 9.21 -25.68
N PRO A 382 -23.88 8.44 -25.90
CA PRO A 382 -23.77 7.00 -26.10
C PRO A 382 -22.98 6.64 -27.36
N SER A 383 -21.98 5.78 -27.18
CA SER A 383 -21.11 5.26 -28.24
C SER A 383 -21.44 3.80 -28.56
N PRO A 384 -21.29 3.36 -29.82
CA PRO A 384 -21.43 1.94 -30.17
C PRO A 384 -20.43 1.06 -29.41
N LEU A 385 -20.88 -0.10 -28.95
CA LEU A 385 -20.03 -1.10 -28.28
C LEU A 385 -19.58 -2.16 -29.30
N THR A 386 -18.32 -2.06 -29.73
CA THR A 386 -17.73 -2.88 -30.80
C THR A 386 -16.83 -4.02 -30.31
N LEU A 387 -16.75 -4.23 -28.99
CA LEU A 387 -15.93 -5.29 -28.40
C LEU A 387 -16.37 -6.68 -28.90
N PRO A 388 -15.44 -7.60 -29.22
CA PRO A 388 -15.78 -8.98 -29.52
C PRO A 388 -16.51 -9.66 -28.35
N ASP A 389 -17.42 -10.60 -28.63
CA ASP A 389 -18.23 -11.28 -27.60
C ASP A 389 -17.37 -11.98 -26.54
N GLN A 390 -16.22 -12.53 -26.94
CA GLN A 390 -15.25 -13.14 -26.02
C GLN A 390 -14.69 -12.12 -25.02
N VAL A 391 -14.41 -10.89 -25.48
CA VAL A 391 -13.93 -9.79 -24.62
C VAL A 391 -15.05 -9.27 -23.73
N LYS A 392 -16.26 -9.07 -24.29
CA LYS A 392 -17.44 -8.70 -23.49
C LYS A 392 -17.67 -9.69 -22.34
N LYS A 393 -17.52 -10.99 -22.60
CA LYS A 393 -17.68 -12.07 -21.61
C LYS A 393 -16.62 -12.01 -20.52
N VAL A 394 -15.36 -11.77 -20.87
CA VAL A 394 -14.26 -11.58 -19.90
C VAL A 394 -14.49 -10.35 -19.02
N LEU A 395 -14.97 -9.25 -19.62
CA LEU A 395 -15.24 -7.98 -18.94
C LEU A 395 -16.58 -7.94 -18.17
N GLY A 396 -17.36 -9.02 -18.20
CA GLY A 396 -18.66 -9.07 -17.54
C GLY A 396 -19.73 -8.13 -18.13
N ILE A 397 -19.55 -7.71 -19.38
CA ILE A 397 -20.49 -6.86 -20.13
C ILE A 397 -21.60 -7.75 -20.71
N PRO A 398 -22.89 -7.43 -20.56
CA PRO A 398 -23.98 -8.22 -21.13
C PRO A 398 -23.87 -8.34 -22.66
N MET A 399 -24.18 -9.51 -23.22
CA MET A 399 -24.08 -9.76 -24.67
C MET A 399 -25.06 -8.89 -25.46
N GLU A 400 -26.20 -8.58 -24.86
CA GLU A 400 -27.24 -7.71 -25.41
C GLU A 400 -26.85 -6.22 -25.47
N ALA A 401 -25.73 -5.82 -24.86
CA ALA A 401 -25.23 -4.46 -24.92
C ALA A 401 -24.66 -4.14 -26.33
N VAL A 402 -25.19 -3.08 -26.94
CA VAL A 402 -24.78 -2.57 -28.26
C VAL A 402 -24.29 -1.13 -28.22
N GLN A 403 -24.57 -0.40 -27.14
CA GLN A 403 -24.04 0.94 -26.88
C GLN A 403 -23.59 1.05 -25.43
N PHE A 404 -22.67 1.98 -25.15
CA PHE A 404 -22.27 2.33 -23.80
C PHE A 404 -22.06 3.84 -23.67
N CYS A 405 -22.16 4.38 -22.46
CA CYS A 405 -21.73 5.76 -22.19
C CYS A 405 -21.12 5.86 -20.79
N TRP A 406 -20.34 6.90 -20.58
CA TRP A 406 -19.90 7.29 -19.24
C TRP A 406 -21.02 8.05 -18.53
N ALA A 407 -21.30 7.70 -17.29
CA ALA A 407 -22.07 8.49 -16.36
C ALA A 407 -21.13 9.24 -15.45
N TYR A 408 -21.24 10.57 -15.46
CA TYR A 408 -20.46 11.41 -14.56
C TYR A 408 -20.93 11.23 -13.11
N PRO A 409 -20.09 11.55 -12.12
CA PRO A 409 -20.50 11.60 -10.72
C PRO A 409 -21.80 12.37 -10.54
N VAL A 410 -22.56 12.02 -9.50
CA VAL A 410 -23.80 12.75 -9.19
C VAL A 410 -23.48 14.20 -8.81
N GLY A 411 -24.31 15.17 -9.22
CA GLY A 411 -23.89 16.57 -9.28
C GLY A 411 -24.98 17.62 -9.03
N GLY A 412 -24.70 18.47 -8.04
CA GLY A 412 -25.45 19.66 -7.58
C GLY A 412 -24.78 20.41 -6.41
N GLY A 413 -23.70 19.86 -5.79
CA GLY A 413 -22.95 20.43 -4.66
C GLY A 413 -21.47 20.01 -4.66
N LYS A 414 -20.68 20.41 -3.64
CA LYS A 414 -19.28 19.97 -3.40
C LYS A 414 -19.27 18.74 -2.49
N TRP A 415 -18.51 17.71 -2.86
CA TRP A 415 -18.26 16.57 -1.98
C TRP A 415 -17.39 17.00 -0.79
N SER A 416 -17.80 16.68 0.44
CA SER A 416 -16.93 16.77 1.62
C SER A 416 -15.96 15.58 1.66
N GLU A 417 -14.79 15.76 2.27
CA GLU A 417 -13.79 14.69 2.42
C GLU A 417 -14.34 13.45 3.16
N GLN A 418 -15.19 13.67 4.17
CA GLN A 418 -15.87 12.61 4.91
C GLN A 418 -16.87 11.83 4.03
N ALA A 419 -17.60 12.51 3.15
CA ALA A 419 -18.50 11.85 2.21
C ALA A 419 -17.72 11.03 1.17
N LEU A 420 -16.61 11.56 0.64
CA LEU A 420 -15.74 10.81 -0.27
C LEU A 420 -15.19 9.55 0.39
N ALA A 421 -14.67 9.64 1.62
CA ALA A 421 -14.17 8.49 2.36
C ALA A 421 -15.27 7.44 2.59
N TYR A 422 -16.45 7.85 3.03
CA TYR A 422 -17.59 6.96 3.28
C TYR A 422 -18.08 6.22 2.03
N PHE A 423 -18.22 6.91 0.89
CA PHE A 423 -18.73 6.29 -0.33
C PHE A 423 -17.67 5.54 -1.15
N SER A 424 -16.37 5.79 -0.91
CA SER A 424 -15.28 5.10 -1.63
C SER A 424 -15.02 3.67 -1.18
N ILE A 425 -15.46 3.30 0.04
CA ILE A 425 -15.09 2.04 0.70
C ILE A 425 -16.28 1.11 1.00
N THR A 426 -17.52 1.52 0.67
CA THR A 426 -18.73 0.84 1.15
C THR A 426 -19.39 -0.09 0.13
N THR A 427 -19.70 0.39 -1.08
CA THR A 427 -20.37 -0.43 -2.12
C THR A 427 -19.99 -0.02 -3.55
N PRO A 428 -20.11 -0.93 -4.56
CA PRO A 428 -19.95 -0.55 -5.97
C PRO A 428 -20.94 0.52 -6.44
N SER A 429 -22.14 0.56 -5.85
CA SER A 429 -23.14 1.61 -6.12
C SER A 429 -22.66 2.98 -5.64
N SER A 430 -22.04 3.03 -4.46
CA SER A 430 -21.43 4.23 -3.89
C SER A 430 -20.24 4.73 -4.71
N ALA A 431 -19.37 3.82 -5.16
CA ALA A 431 -18.28 4.14 -6.08
C ALA A 431 -18.78 4.76 -7.39
N PHE A 432 -19.91 4.28 -7.93
CA PHE A 432 -20.54 4.86 -9.12
C PHE A 432 -20.97 6.30 -8.90
N PHE A 433 -21.49 6.64 -7.72
CA PHE A 433 -21.92 8.00 -7.40
C PHE A 433 -20.76 8.97 -7.27
N VAL A 434 -19.64 8.53 -6.69
CA VAL A 434 -18.45 9.36 -6.43
C VAL A 434 -17.59 9.52 -7.68
N TYR A 435 -17.28 8.41 -8.35
CA TYR A 435 -16.30 8.41 -9.44
C TYR A 435 -16.96 8.45 -10.82
N GLY A 436 -18.24 8.09 -10.91
CA GLY A 436 -18.91 7.81 -12.17
C GLY A 436 -18.79 6.33 -12.55
N GLY A 437 -19.33 5.98 -13.71
CA GLY A 437 -19.27 4.61 -14.20
C GLY A 437 -19.84 4.43 -15.59
N TYR A 438 -19.71 3.23 -16.14
CA TYR A 438 -20.23 2.89 -17.46
C TYR A 438 -21.68 2.44 -17.37
N ILE A 439 -22.50 2.96 -18.28
CA ILE A 439 -23.87 2.49 -18.53
C ILE A 439 -23.89 1.78 -19.88
N TYR A 440 -24.44 0.57 -19.91
CA TYR A 440 -24.59 -0.24 -21.11
C TYR A 440 -26.04 -0.28 -21.55
N PHE A 441 -26.28 -0.13 -22.85
CA PHE A 441 -27.60 -0.09 -23.45
C PHE A 441 -27.80 -1.22 -24.46
N ASP A 442 -29.03 -1.76 -24.50
CA ASP A 442 -29.46 -2.65 -25.58
C ASP A 442 -29.84 -1.90 -26.86
N LYS A 443 -30.23 -2.66 -27.90
CA LYS A 443 -30.67 -2.13 -29.20
C LYS A 443 -31.90 -1.22 -29.14
N HIS A 444 -32.64 -1.24 -28.04
CA HIS A 444 -33.80 -0.39 -27.79
C HIS A 444 -33.45 0.82 -26.90
N GLY A 445 -32.18 0.99 -26.52
CA GLY A 445 -31.73 2.09 -25.68
C GLY A 445 -32.03 1.90 -24.19
N ARG A 446 -32.36 0.70 -23.74
CA ARG A 446 -32.63 0.39 -22.31
C ARG A 446 -31.33 0.04 -21.60
N VAL A 447 -31.19 0.49 -20.35
CA VAL A 447 -30.03 0.16 -19.50
C VAL A 447 -30.06 -1.33 -19.15
N VAL A 448 -29.01 -2.07 -19.54
CA VAL A 448 -28.88 -3.53 -19.29
C VAL A 448 -27.81 -3.86 -18.26
N ALA A 449 -26.82 -3.00 -18.10
CA ALA A 449 -25.84 -3.09 -17.05
C ALA A 449 -25.22 -1.75 -16.74
N MET A 450 -24.63 -1.69 -15.55
CA MET A 450 -23.84 -0.56 -15.10
C MET A 450 -22.64 -1.10 -14.33
N CYS A 451 -21.51 -0.44 -14.52
CA CYS A 451 -20.27 -0.79 -13.85
C CYS A 451 -19.64 0.46 -13.25
N ALA A 452 -19.23 0.38 -11.99
CA ALA A 452 -18.37 1.36 -11.38
C ALA A 452 -16.90 1.01 -11.62
N ILE A 453 -16.03 2.01 -11.57
CA ILE A 453 -14.58 1.79 -11.52
C ILE A 453 -14.20 1.44 -10.08
N SER A 454 -13.41 0.38 -9.92
CA SER A 454 -12.75 -0.01 -8.68
C SER A 454 -11.29 -0.34 -8.97
N LEU A 455 -10.43 -0.23 -7.96
CA LEU A 455 -9.12 -0.87 -8.00
C LEU A 455 -9.32 -2.40 -8.06
N GLY A 456 -8.65 -3.08 -9.01
CA GLY A 456 -8.71 -4.54 -9.14
C GLY A 456 -8.47 -5.06 -10.56
N ASN A 457 -8.34 -6.38 -10.72
CA ASN A 457 -7.97 -6.98 -12.02
C ASN A 457 -9.16 -7.02 -13.01
N GLY A 458 -9.06 -6.29 -14.13
CA GLY A 458 -10.10 -6.24 -15.17
C GLY A 458 -9.62 -5.70 -16.53
N LEU A 459 -9.42 -4.39 -16.63
CA LEU A 459 -8.83 -3.72 -17.80
C LEU A 459 -7.32 -3.59 -17.59
N LEU A 460 -6.55 -4.21 -18.48
CA LEU A 460 -5.10 -4.13 -18.50
C LEU A 460 -4.67 -3.26 -19.68
N PHE A 461 -3.70 -2.39 -19.41
CA PHE A 461 -3.13 -1.49 -20.39
C PHE A 461 -1.68 -1.85 -20.65
N GLU A 462 -1.27 -1.74 -21.92
CA GLU A 462 0.14 -1.70 -22.27
C GLU A 462 0.77 -0.38 -21.80
N GLU A 463 2.09 -0.29 -21.93
CA GLU A 463 2.82 0.95 -21.67
C GLU A 463 2.26 2.11 -22.52
N GLY A 464 2.16 3.29 -21.90
CA GLY A 464 1.72 4.52 -22.53
C GLY A 464 2.63 4.92 -23.69
N LYS A 465 2.02 5.30 -24.80
CA LYS A 465 2.71 5.73 -26.03
C LYS A 465 2.33 7.18 -26.36
N PRO A 466 3.25 7.99 -26.93
CA PRO A 466 2.94 9.37 -27.29
C PRO A 466 1.71 9.46 -28.21
N TRP A 467 0.80 10.37 -27.90
CA TRP A 467 -0.35 10.65 -28.75
C TRP A 467 0.02 11.66 -29.83
N ASP A 468 -0.43 11.43 -31.06
CA ASP A 468 -0.21 12.37 -32.16
C ASP A 468 -1.39 13.38 -32.22
N PRO A 469 -1.15 14.65 -31.88
CA PRO A 469 -2.21 15.65 -31.78
C PRO A 469 -2.93 15.94 -33.10
N ARG A 470 -2.34 15.56 -34.26
CA ARG A 470 -2.97 15.73 -35.58
C ARG A 470 -4.28 14.96 -35.70
N PHE A 471 -4.47 13.91 -34.89
CA PHE A 471 -5.68 13.07 -34.89
C PHE A 471 -6.69 13.46 -33.81
N SER A 472 -6.39 14.43 -32.95
CA SER A 472 -7.30 14.85 -31.86
C SER A 472 -8.63 15.39 -32.38
N ALA A 473 -8.63 16.07 -33.53
CA ALA A 473 -9.85 16.55 -34.19
C ALA A 473 -10.74 15.40 -34.71
N ALA A 474 -10.16 14.23 -35.06
CA ALA A 474 -10.95 13.05 -35.45
C ALA A 474 -11.72 12.43 -34.27
N LEU A 475 -11.38 12.83 -33.05
CA LEU A 475 -12.05 12.46 -31.80
C LEU A 475 -13.02 13.55 -31.31
N GLU A 476 -13.29 14.57 -32.11
CA GLU A 476 -14.22 15.64 -31.75
C GLU A 476 -15.62 15.08 -31.40
N GLY A 477 -16.17 15.54 -30.28
CA GLY A 477 -17.41 15.01 -29.70
C GLY A 477 -17.26 13.71 -28.90
N ARG A 478 -16.09 13.05 -28.91
CA ARG A 478 -15.76 11.87 -28.08
C ARG A 478 -14.93 12.20 -26.84
N TRP A 479 -14.41 13.41 -26.74
CA TRP A 479 -13.66 13.88 -25.58
C TRP A 479 -14.53 13.96 -24.33
N VAL A 480 -14.05 13.34 -23.26
CA VAL A 480 -14.67 13.29 -21.94
C VAL A 480 -13.73 13.99 -20.96
N ARG A 481 -14.27 14.82 -20.06
CA ARG A 481 -13.46 15.45 -19.02
C ARG A 481 -13.01 14.39 -18.01
N VAL A 482 -11.74 14.41 -17.63
CA VAL A 482 -11.23 13.55 -16.55
C VAL A 482 -11.88 13.97 -15.24
N THR A 483 -12.46 13.01 -14.52
CA THR A 483 -13.07 13.23 -13.19
C THR A 483 -12.40 12.46 -12.07
N VAL A 484 -11.45 11.58 -12.41
CA VAL A 484 -10.71 10.77 -11.42
C VAL A 484 -9.64 11.67 -10.79
N PRO A 485 -9.68 11.93 -9.46
CA PRO A 485 -8.77 12.85 -8.79
C PRO A 485 -7.30 12.55 -9.05
N TYR A 486 -6.92 11.26 -8.95
CA TYR A 486 -5.55 10.82 -9.23
C TYR A 486 -5.06 11.21 -10.64
N ILE A 487 -5.90 11.06 -11.67
CA ILE A 487 -5.53 11.40 -13.06
C ILE A 487 -5.50 12.93 -13.26
N LEU A 488 -6.42 13.66 -12.61
CA LEU A 488 -6.45 15.12 -12.62
C LEU A 488 -5.19 15.74 -12.00
N ASP A 489 -4.77 15.21 -10.85
CA ASP A 489 -3.58 15.66 -10.10
C ASP A 489 -2.30 15.40 -10.89
N LYS A 490 -2.26 14.32 -11.69
CA LYS A 490 -1.17 14.03 -12.63
C LYS A 490 -1.26 14.81 -13.95
N GLY A 491 -2.19 15.76 -14.07
CA GLY A 491 -2.27 16.69 -15.19
C GLY A 491 -3.21 16.29 -16.32
N GLY A 492 -3.83 15.12 -16.28
CA GLY A 492 -4.84 14.74 -17.27
C GLY A 492 -6.04 15.67 -17.19
N ARG A 493 -6.58 16.09 -18.34
CA ARG A 493 -7.73 17.00 -18.43
C ARG A 493 -8.88 16.40 -19.21
N HIS A 494 -8.56 15.76 -20.33
CA HIS A 494 -9.53 15.09 -21.19
C HIS A 494 -9.07 13.68 -21.48
N PHE A 495 -10.01 12.79 -21.74
CA PHE A 495 -9.73 11.48 -22.28
C PHE A 495 -10.75 11.08 -23.34
N ALA A 496 -10.37 10.19 -24.25
CA ALA A 496 -11.26 9.61 -25.24
C ALA A 496 -10.95 8.13 -25.44
N TRP A 497 -11.99 7.36 -25.72
CA TRP A 497 -11.87 5.98 -26.16
C TRP A 497 -11.75 5.92 -27.68
N VAL A 498 -10.75 5.18 -28.17
CA VAL A 498 -10.61 4.82 -29.59
C VAL A 498 -10.85 3.32 -29.75
N ASN A 499 -11.71 2.96 -30.70
CA ASN A 499 -12.11 1.57 -30.86
C ASN A 499 -10.98 0.70 -31.42
N GLY A 500 -11.05 -0.59 -31.13
CA GLY A 500 -10.10 -1.57 -31.66
C GLY A 500 -10.09 -1.60 -33.18
N GLY A 501 -8.89 -1.42 -33.77
CA GLY A 501 -8.69 -1.39 -35.22
C GLY A 501 -9.34 -0.20 -35.95
N GLU A 502 -9.83 0.81 -35.23
CA GLU A 502 -10.34 2.05 -35.81
C GLU A 502 -9.22 2.79 -36.58
N VAL A 503 -9.57 3.38 -37.72
CA VAL A 503 -8.63 4.17 -38.53
C VAL A 503 -9.06 5.63 -38.48
N LEU A 504 -8.25 6.48 -37.84
CA LEU A 504 -8.50 7.91 -37.73
C LEU A 504 -7.85 8.65 -38.91
N GLN A 505 -8.60 9.59 -39.49
CA GLN A 505 -8.12 10.47 -40.55
C GLN A 505 -7.99 11.89 -40.01
N PRO A 506 -6.91 12.63 -40.35
CA PRO A 506 -6.80 14.03 -40.00
C PRO A 506 -7.84 14.86 -40.80
N PRO A 507 -8.32 15.98 -40.25
CA PRO A 507 -9.37 16.79 -40.87
C PRO A 507 -8.97 17.39 -42.23
N CYS A 508 -7.68 17.59 -42.50
CA CYS A 508 -7.18 18.10 -43.79
C CYS A 508 -6.38 17.01 -44.53
N LYS A 509 -7.01 16.35 -45.51
CA LYS A 509 -6.36 15.36 -46.40
C LYS A 509 -5.25 15.95 -47.29
N GLU A 510 -5.30 17.26 -47.55
CA GLU A 510 -4.51 17.91 -48.61
C GLU A 510 -3.10 18.36 -48.16
N VAL A 511 -2.80 18.37 -46.85
CA VAL A 511 -1.52 18.90 -46.32
C VAL A 511 -0.61 17.82 -45.73
N LEU A 512 -1.11 16.62 -45.43
CA LEU A 512 -0.39 15.58 -44.67
C LEU A 512 -0.29 14.21 -45.37
N GLY A 513 -0.28 14.17 -46.70
CA GLY A 513 0.07 12.97 -47.46
C GLY A 513 -0.86 11.75 -47.30
N GLY A 514 -2.06 11.94 -46.72
CA GLY A 514 -3.01 10.84 -46.49
C GLY A 514 -2.62 9.89 -45.35
N GLU A 515 -1.71 10.28 -44.46
CA GLU A 515 -1.36 9.49 -43.28
C GLU A 515 -2.59 9.24 -42.40
N VAL A 516 -2.81 7.97 -42.05
CA VAL A 516 -3.88 7.54 -41.16
C VAL A 516 -3.28 7.02 -39.86
N TRP A 517 -3.98 7.24 -38.75
CA TRP A 517 -3.61 6.64 -37.48
C TRP A 517 -4.42 5.37 -37.27
N GLN A 518 -3.73 4.24 -37.09
CA GLN A 518 -4.36 2.94 -36.90
C GLN A 518 -4.37 2.57 -35.42
N ALA A 519 -5.57 2.38 -34.87
CA ALA A 519 -5.74 2.01 -33.48
C ALA A 519 -5.23 0.59 -33.20
N PRO A 520 -4.75 0.32 -31.96
CA PRO A 520 -4.45 -1.02 -31.50
C PRO A 520 -5.65 -1.97 -31.68
N PRO A 521 -5.44 -3.29 -31.87
CA PRO A 521 -6.53 -4.24 -32.14
C PRO A 521 -7.66 -4.26 -31.11
N ASN A 522 -7.34 -3.96 -29.83
CA ASN A 522 -8.30 -3.96 -28.73
C ASN A 522 -8.75 -2.56 -28.31
N GLY A 523 -8.29 -1.52 -29.02
CA GLY A 523 -8.58 -0.11 -28.73
C GLY A 523 -7.60 0.48 -27.73
N CYS A 524 -7.82 1.75 -27.38
CA CYS A 524 -7.00 2.48 -26.42
C CYS A 524 -7.76 3.64 -25.77
N PHE A 525 -7.24 4.10 -24.63
CA PHE A 525 -7.61 5.41 -24.08
C PHE A 525 -6.54 6.43 -24.42
N VAL A 526 -6.96 7.57 -24.95
CA VAL A 526 -6.13 8.75 -25.17
C VAL A 526 -6.38 9.73 -24.03
N TYR A 527 -5.34 10.34 -23.49
CA TYR A 527 -5.41 11.40 -22.48
C TYR A 527 -4.74 12.67 -23.00
N LEU A 528 -5.43 13.80 -22.84
CA LEU A 528 -4.90 15.12 -23.14
C LEU A 528 -4.65 15.91 -21.86
N PHE A 529 -3.58 16.68 -21.85
CA PHE A 529 -3.16 17.51 -20.71
C PHE A 529 -3.56 18.98 -20.87
N SER A 530 -4.03 19.35 -22.06
CA SER A 530 -4.59 20.66 -22.35
C SER A 530 -6.02 20.83 -21.82
N GLU A 531 -6.33 22.04 -21.34
CA GLU A 531 -7.68 22.45 -20.92
C GLU A 531 -8.70 22.49 -22.08
N SER A 532 -8.22 22.52 -23.32
CA SER A 532 -9.06 22.40 -24.52
C SER A 532 -8.56 21.24 -25.38
N PRO A 533 -9.43 20.32 -25.85
CA PRO A 533 -9.06 19.26 -26.78
C PRO A 533 -8.53 19.74 -28.15
N SER A 534 -8.68 21.03 -28.45
CA SER A 534 -8.15 21.67 -29.66
C SER A 534 -6.69 22.10 -29.53
N LEU A 535 -6.11 22.06 -28.34
CA LEU A 535 -4.72 22.42 -28.06
C LEU A 535 -3.90 21.14 -27.88
N SER A 536 -2.70 21.13 -28.42
CA SER A 536 -1.75 20.02 -28.28
C SER A 536 -0.82 20.26 -27.09
N ASP A 537 -0.52 19.19 -26.35
CA ASP A 537 0.50 19.17 -25.31
C ASP A 537 1.50 18.04 -25.58
N GLU A 538 2.79 18.27 -25.35
CA GLU A 538 3.83 17.26 -25.57
C GLU A 538 3.68 16.02 -24.67
N ARG A 539 2.90 16.14 -23.58
CA ARG A 539 2.60 15.05 -22.65
C ARG A 539 1.44 14.16 -23.12
N ASP A 540 0.68 14.56 -24.14
CA ASP A 540 -0.48 13.81 -24.62
C ASP A 540 -0.09 12.35 -24.92
N VAL A 541 -0.89 11.41 -24.43
CA VAL A 541 -0.51 9.99 -24.36
C VAL A 541 -1.71 9.09 -24.65
N TYR A 542 -1.46 7.89 -25.19
CA TYR A 542 -2.47 6.85 -25.29
C TYR A 542 -2.02 5.52 -24.70
N PHE A 543 -2.96 4.78 -24.13
CA PHE A 543 -2.76 3.48 -23.48
C PHE A 543 -3.50 2.38 -24.23
N PRO A 544 -2.79 1.52 -25.00
CA PRO A 544 -3.39 0.37 -25.66
C PRO A 544 -4.01 -0.60 -24.66
N VAL A 545 -5.16 -1.19 -24.99
CA VAL A 545 -5.72 -2.29 -24.20
C VAL A 545 -4.95 -3.57 -24.52
N ALA A 546 -4.41 -4.21 -23.48
CA ALA A 546 -3.65 -5.45 -23.63
C ALA A 546 -4.55 -6.61 -24.12
N GLY A 547 -4.04 -7.42 -25.06
CA GLY A 547 -4.76 -8.59 -25.58
C GLY A 547 -4.64 -9.81 -24.65
N ALA A 548 -5.62 -10.72 -24.72
CA ALA A 548 -5.72 -11.94 -23.90
C ALA A 548 -4.62 -13.00 -24.16
N GLY A 549 -3.49 -12.65 -24.79
CA GLY A 549 -2.45 -13.58 -25.26
C GLY A 549 -1.01 -13.21 -24.94
N GLN A 550 -0.72 -12.06 -24.31
CA GLN A 550 0.62 -11.79 -23.79
C GLN A 550 0.69 -12.21 -22.33
N GLY A 551 1.46 -13.26 -22.08
CA GLY A 551 1.74 -13.79 -20.75
C GLY A 551 2.56 -12.81 -19.94
N HIS A 552 1.90 -11.84 -19.30
CA HIS A 552 2.42 -11.24 -18.09
C HIS A 552 2.01 -12.12 -16.91
N LYS A 553 3.00 -12.63 -16.17
CA LYS A 553 2.75 -13.18 -14.83
C LYS A 553 2.31 -12.01 -13.96
N CYS A 554 1.03 -11.97 -13.64
CA CYS A 554 0.49 -11.15 -12.58
C CYS A 554 -0.49 -11.99 -11.75
N PHE A 555 -0.39 -11.83 -10.44
CA PHE A 555 -1.14 -12.57 -9.43
C PHE A 555 -2.67 -12.42 -9.60
N GLY A 556 -3.34 -13.57 -9.77
CA GLY A 556 -4.73 -13.83 -9.36
C GLY A 556 -5.85 -13.38 -10.32
N ARG A 557 -6.84 -14.19 -10.72
CA ARG A 557 -7.04 -15.65 -10.79
C ARG A 557 -8.25 -15.88 -11.73
N VAL A 558 -8.16 -16.91 -12.55
CA VAL A 558 -9.25 -17.56 -13.29
C VAL A 558 -10.21 -18.25 -12.30
N GLY A 559 -11.48 -18.44 -12.69
CA GLY A 559 -12.50 -19.08 -11.84
C GLY A 559 -12.05 -20.45 -11.31
N ILE A 560 -12.15 -20.63 -9.99
CA ILE A 560 -11.67 -21.78 -9.23
C ILE A 560 -12.77 -22.86 -9.21
N SER A 561 -12.44 -24.11 -9.57
CA SER A 561 -13.37 -25.26 -9.49
C SER A 561 -13.64 -25.69 -8.04
N GLU A 562 -14.69 -26.47 -7.79
CA GLU A 562 -14.96 -27.02 -6.44
C GLU A 562 -13.82 -27.91 -5.92
N GLU A 563 -13.21 -28.70 -6.80
CA GLU A 563 -12.05 -29.53 -6.46
C GLU A 563 -10.83 -28.69 -6.06
N GLU A 564 -10.58 -27.57 -6.76
CA GLU A 564 -9.51 -26.63 -6.40
C GLU A 564 -9.83 -25.85 -5.11
N THR A 565 -11.12 -25.63 -4.80
CA THR A 565 -11.55 -25.03 -3.54
C THR A 565 -11.25 -25.97 -2.36
N VAL A 566 -11.48 -27.27 -2.51
CA VAL A 566 -11.10 -28.30 -1.51
C VAL A 566 -9.58 -28.38 -1.35
N LYS A 567 -8.80 -28.30 -2.45
CA LYS A 567 -7.34 -28.22 -2.38
C LYS A 567 -6.84 -26.98 -1.65
N GLN A 568 -7.54 -25.85 -1.79
CA GLN A 568 -7.19 -24.62 -1.07
C GLN A 568 -7.53 -24.70 0.42
N LEU A 569 -8.65 -25.33 0.79
CA LEU A 569 -8.95 -25.64 2.19
C LEU A 569 -7.85 -26.51 2.82
N ARG A 570 -7.40 -27.57 2.12
CA ARG A 570 -6.27 -28.42 2.56
C ARG A 570 -4.98 -27.60 2.79
N ARG A 571 -4.64 -26.69 1.87
CA ARG A 571 -3.47 -25.81 2.01
C ARG A 571 -3.59 -24.82 3.17
N MET A 572 -4.79 -24.30 3.44
CA MET A 572 -5.03 -23.44 4.61
C MET A 572 -4.82 -24.18 5.93
N ILE A 573 -5.31 -25.43 6.03
CA ILE A 573 -5.22 -26.21 7.28
C ILE A 573 -3.82 -26.83 7.45
N GLY A 574 -3.07 -27.04 6.37
CA GLY A 574 -1.62 -27.17 6.44
C GLY A 574 -0.96 -28.33 5.71
N GLY A 575 -1.56 -28.87 4.63
CA GLY A 575 -0.92 -29.88 3.78
C GLY A 575 -1.86 -30.56 2.80
N GLU A 576 -1.35 -31.19 1.73
CA GLU A 576 -2.20 -31.96 0.80
C GLU A 576 -2.44 -33.40 1.29
N LYS A 577 -1.59 -33.91 2.19
CA LYS A 577 -1.70 -35.23 2.83
C LYS A 577 -1.98 -35.13 4.33
N VAL A 578 -2.68 -36.12 4.90
CA VAL A 578 -2.98 -36.17 6.36
C VAL A 578 -1.72 -36.17 7.21
N CYS A 579 -0.68 -36.89 6.77
CA CYS A 579 0.58 -37.04 7.51
C CYS A 579 1.38 -35.72 7.61
N GLU A 580 1.03 -34.70 6.82
CA GLU A 580 1.66 -33.37 6.83
C GLU A 580 0.98 -32.40 7.83
N VAL A 581 -0.18 -32.78 8.38
CA VAL A 581 -1.03 -31.90 9.17
C VAL A 581 -1.03 -32.33 10.64
N SER A 582 -0.74 -31.39 11.55
CA SER A 582 -0.82 -31.65 12.99
C SER A 582 -2.22 -31.39 13.54
N VAL A 583 -2.64 -32.17 14.55
CA VAL A 583 -3.96 -32.03 15.22
C VAL A 583 -4.19 -30.58 15.66
N GLY A 584 -3.17 -29.89 16.16
CA GLY A 584 -3.26 -28.48 16.57
C GLY A 584 -3.62 -27.50 15.44
N LYS A 585 -3.21 -27.76 14.19
CA LYS A 585 -3.58 -26.90 13.05
C LYS A 585 -5.04 -27.11 12.62
N VAL A 586 -5.52 -28.36 12.67
CA VAL A 586 -6.94 -28.67 12.41
C VAL A 586 -7.83 -28.01 13.46
N MET A 587 -7.45 -28.12 14.73
CA MET A 587 -8.17 -27.47 15.84
C MET A 587 -8.14 -25.94 15.73
N LYS A 588 -7.02 -25.34 15.27
CA LYS A 588 -6.92 -23.90 15.04
C LYS A 588 -7.81 -23.44 13.88
N ALA A 589 -7.84 -24.18 12.77
CA ALA A 589 -8.73 -23.86 11.65
C ALA A 589 -10.20 -23.98 12.04
N LEU A 590 -10.54 -24.98 12.86
CA LEU A 590 -11.88 -25.11 13.44
C LEU A 590 -12.23 -23.90 14.32
N GLN A 591 -11.34 -23.47 15.23
CA GLN A 591 -11.55 -22.27 16.04
C GLN A 591 -11.65 -20.98 15.23
N GLU A 592 -10.96 -20.89 14.09
CA GLU A 592 -11.04 -19.72 13.20
C GLU A 592 -12.32 -19.71 12.35
N TRP A 593 -12.93 -20.87 12.12
CA TRP A 593 -14.11 -21.02 11.26
C TRP A 593 -15.40 -21.10 12.07
N ASP A 594 -15.33 -21.60 13.30
CA ASP A 594 -16.37 -21.61 14.31
C ASP A 594 -16.49 -20.21 14.94
N ALA A 595 -17.35 -19.37 14.35
CA ALA A 595 -17.50 -17.98 14.74
C ALA A 595 -18.30 -17.83 16.04
N ASN A 596 -19.14 -18.81 16.35
CA ASN A 596 -19.98 -18.81 17.55
C ASN A 596 -19.33 -19.55 18.75
N LEU A 597 -18.21 -20.25 18.52
CA LEU A 597 -17.40 -21.01 19.48
C LEU A 597 -18.13 -22.21 20.10
N ASP A 598 -19.03 -22.86 19.35
CA ASP A 598 -19.79 -24.03 19.81
C ASP A 598 -19.06 -25.38 19.62
N GLY A 599 -17.88 -25.36 18.99
CA GLY A 599 -17.02 -26.51 18.75
C GLY A 599 -17.34 -27.28 17.48
N LYS A 600 -18.28 -26.81 16.64
CA LYS A 600 -18.64 -27.38 15.35
C LYS A 600 -18.70 -26.27 14.27
N ILE A 601 -18.78 -26.65 13.00
CA ILE A 601 -18.96 -25.69 11.89
C ILE A 601 -20.36 -25.82 11.32
N SER A 602 -21.15 -24.77 11.41
CA SER A 602 -22.47 -24.66 10.78
C SER A 602 -22.40 -24.34 9.27
N GLU A 603 -23.51 -24.49 8.54
CA GLU A 603 -23.57 -24.17 7.11
C GLU A 603 -23.23 -22.70 6.80
N ASP A 604 -23.63 -21.77 7.68
CA ASP A 604 -23.38 -20.34 7.53
C ASP A 604 -21.90 -19.98 7.79
N GLU A 605 -21.27 -20.65 8.75
CA GLU A 605 -19.85 -20.52 9.05
C GLU A 605 -18.99 -21.07 7.91
N MET A 606 -19.31 -22.28 7.44
CA MET A 606 -18.64 -22.89 6.28
C MET A 606 -18.83 -22.03 5.02
N THR A 607 -20.01 -21.43 4.83
CA THR A 607 -20.29 -20.50 3.73
C THR A 607 -19.38 -19.28 3.79
N THR A 608 -19.07 -18.78 4.97
CA THR A 608 -18.19 -17.62 5.17
C THR A 608 -16.75 -17.95 4.77
N VAL A 609 -16.27 -19.13 5.17
CA VAL A 609 -14.95 -19.64 4.79
C VAL A 609 -14.84 -19.89 3.28
N LEU A 610 -15.84 -20.57 2.71
CA LEU A 610 -15.88 -20.89 1.27
C LEU A 610 -15.97 -19.64 0.39
N LYS A 611 -16.70 -18.60 0.82
CA LYS A 611 -16.72 -17.31 0.13
C LYS A 611 -15.41 -16.55 0.26
N THR A 612 -14.68 -16.73 1.36
CA THR A 612 -13.35 -16.13 1.53
C THR A 612 -12.35 -16.74 0.53
N LEU A 613 -12.42 -18.06 0.35
CA LEU A 613 -11.57 -18.79 -0.59
C LEU A 613 -11.96 -18.61 -2.07
N ASN A 614 -13.26 -18.65 -2.34
CA ASN A 614 -13.82 -18.50 -3.66
C ASN A 614 -15.05 -17.58 -3.60
N PRO A 615 -14.87 -16.25 -3.71
CA PRO A 615 -15.97 -15.27 -3.62
C PRO A 615 -17.07 -15.43 -4.68
N LYS A 616 -16.81 -16.24 -5.72
CA LYS A 616 -17.76 -16.54 -6.82
C LYS A 616 -18.42 -17.92 -6.70
N ILE A 617 -18.16 -18.68 -5.63
CA ILE A 617 -18.80 -19.98 -5.42
C ILE A 617 -20.33 -19.82 -5.34
N SER A 618 -21.06 -20.66 -6.07
CA SER A 618 -22.52 -20.59 -6.11
C SER A 618 -23.13 -21.10 -4.80
N SER A 619 -24.31 -20.61 -4.41
CA SER A 619 -25.02 -21.13 -3.24
C SER A 619 -25.36 -22.62 -3.35
N GLU A 620 -25.52 -23.12 -4.57
CA GLU A 620 -25.73 -24.55 -4.84
C GLU A 620 -24.45 -25.36 -4.63
N SER A 621 -23.30 -24.83 -5.08
CA SER A 621 -21.97 -25.41 -4.84
C SER A 621 -21.59 -25.42 -3.36
N MET A 622 -21.90 -24.35 -2.62
CA MET A 622 -21.64 -24.30 -1.16
C MET A 622 -22.47 -25.33 -0.40
N ARG A 623 -23.77 -25.44 -0.70
CA ARG A 623 -24.63 -26.49 -0.16
C ARG A 623 -24.12 -27.89 -0.47
N ARG A 624 -23.61 -28.09 -1.69
CA ARG A 624 -23.05 -29.37 -2.12
C ARG A 624 -21.77 -29.73 -1.37
N LEU A 625 -20.85 -28.77 -1.17
CA LEU A 625 -19.63 -28.99 -0.40
C LEU A 625 -19.93 -29.23 1.08
N PHE A 626 -20.86 -28.46 1.66
CA PHE A 626 -21.30 -28.67 3.04
C PHE A 626 -21.91 -30.06 3.23
N SER A 627 -22.82 -30.48 2.34
CA SER A 627 -23.42 -31.81 2.38
C SER A 627 -22.44 -32.97 2.14
N GLN A 628 -21.26 -32.70 1.56
CA GLN A 628 -20.20 -33.71 1.44
C GLN A 628 -19.34 -33.79 2.71
N ALA A 629 -19.27 -32.69 3.47
CA ALA A 629 -18.52 -32.59 4.72
C ALA A 629 -19.33 -33.10 5.93
N ASP A 630 -20.63 -32.80 5.97
CA ASP A 630 -21.58 -33.28 6.99
C ASP A 630 -21.98 -34.74 6.70
N LEU A 631 -21.19 -35.68 7.23
CA LEU A 631 -21.32 -37.11 6.94
C LEU A 631 -22.49 -37.74 7.69
N ASN A 632 -22.73 -37.30 8.93
CA ASN A 632 -23.79 -37.82 9.79
C ASN A 632 -25.15 -37.11 9.59
N LYS A 633 -25.17 -35.99 8.86
CA LYS A 633 -26.34 -35.17 8.49
C LYS A 633 -27.01 -34.51 9.69
N ASP A 634 -26.24 -34.14 10.70
CA ASP A 634 -26.73 -33.44 11.89
C ASP A 634 -26.85 -31.91 11.69
N GLY A 635 -26.42 -31.41 10.52
CA GLY A 635 -26.46 -29.98 10.18
C GLY A 635 -25.25 -29.19 10.67
N SER A 636 -24.21 -29.88 11.15
CA SER A 636 -22.95 -29.30 11.60
C SER A 636 -21.78 -30.21 11.20
N ILE A 637 -20.58 -29.66 11.05
CA ILE A 637 -19.37 -30.43 10.72
C ILE A 637 -18.48 -30.48 11.95
N ASP A 638 -18.24 -31.68 12.48
CA ASP A 638 -17.28 -31.87 13.57
C ASP A 638 -15.83 -32.09 13.08
N VAL A 639 -14.89 -32.15 14.03
CA VAL A 639 -13.45 -32.35 13.74
C VAL A 639 -13.21 -33.62 12.92
N GLU A 640 -13.91 -34.70 13.25
CA GLU A 640 -13.71 -36.01 12.64
C GLU A 640 -14.27 -36.05 11.21
N GLU A 641 -15.41 -35.41 10.99
CA GLU A 641 -16.04 -35.22 9.70
C GLU A 641 -15.22 -34.32 8.77
N LEU A 642 -14.73 -33.19 9.27
CA LEU A 642 -13.89 -32.27 8.53
C LEU A 642 -12.61 -32.97 8.02
N VAL A 643 -11.97 -33.76 8.88
CA VAL A 643 -10.75 -34.51 8.52
C VAL A 643 -11.05 -35.59 7.48
N LYS A 644 -12.15 -36.36 7.64
CA LYS A 644 -12.53 -37.42 6.68
C LYS A 644 -12.90 -36.86 5.31
N TRP A 645 -13.56 -35.70 5.27
CA TRP A 645 -13.94 -35.04 4.03
C TRP A 645 -12.73 -34.42 3.32
N LEU A 646 -11.89 -33.70 4.07
CA LEU A 646 -10.70 -33.09 3.48
C LEU A 646 -9.66 -34.14 3.11
N TRP A 647 -9.54 -35.27 3.80
CA TRP A 647 -8.60 -36.33 3.43
C TRP A 647 -9.22 -37.73 3.54
N PRO A 648 -9.90 -38.19 2.47
CA PRO A 648 -10.47 -39.53 2.42
C PRO A 648 -9.36 -40.62 2.42
N ARG A 649 -9.67 -41.81 2.97
CA ARG A 649 -8.71 -42.90 3.25
C ARG A 649 -7.84 -43.39 2.08
N ASP A 650 -8.16 -43.03 0.83
CA ASP A 650 -7.38 -43.41 -0.36
C ASP A 650 -6.21 -42.45 -0.69
N SER A 651 -5.92 -41.45 0.15
CA SER A 651 -4.90 -40.41 -0.10
C SER A 651 -3.57 -40.60 0.65
N GLU A 652 -3.15 -41.83 0.97
CA GLU A 652 -1.85 -42.12 1.62
C GLU A 652 -0.62 -41.60 0.82
#